data_AF-A0A956L540-F1
#
_entry.id   AF-A0A956L540-F1
#
_cell.length_a   1.000
_cell.length_b   1.000
_cell.length_c   1.000
_cell.angle_alpha   90.00
_cell.angle_beta   90.00
_cell.angle_gamma   90.00
#
_symmetry.space_group_name_H-M   'P 1'
#
loop_
_entity.id
_entity.type
_entity.pdbx_description
1 polymer ?
#
loop_
_entity_poly.entity_id
_entity_poly.type
_entity_poly.pdbx_seq_one_letter_code
_entity_poly.pdbx_strand_id
1 'polypeptide(L)'
;LVPRDLIAVLTAELRGEAGIELLTDDEVRQMVGEQRWSALAADVMSQPPEVSSYLQLRLASVMTDVPVTLRSRTGPGELDVWLAQSLETTGDHAWRMLAWAGELAAAELALGTRWRPRPAPRPEPVADAPAKGDASKSGESSKGKGSAGKGSKGKIGAGKIGQGRGGAVEPESEPEPAALPVVRGVSPADHWTSALVPTADNLWVLLLEGRLRQLAGQHRKGLDIHRYTAARAVEGAVSGADRQIAQEAAWHLAHGRPWHALAVATVGEGPHAERVAAAAATALRLTEAFCGGPCKDDRDRDRVERALGEAWVQEQQAQWVDRSHGRTRSREPVEACPSLGELLAPDATGRLAEALGEARRDAAPAGHGRRLREAIEGDLGLGCAGRYVLPLMLRGHHGAHAEALAALLSHDAALDAPRALTVHAALAMIAGQEQQASLLATAAGSASPDPAATWRELACYAHAAGQRELALRSLREALMHTPRLDDPSLHRALLLAGLAGIDTDWNLREAAAGQAEPAAHVRDLVERVEPVRRFAAREELARALSEQPWLDADARQRLEPALWPEPDVAQAHGIGRAWMGLRSGRPPDLQPADVGPLDLASQELLVALRAQPGILPATEAFVEPPRMEALRLMVARQSGEWVRRWRTAIGLATWGTPRSRAQAMAVLLEMASAEQRQALVAVLLEAPAAVEPSEEGPAEAPLLATPEDELAVVYALPLDPLGL
;
A
#
# COMPACT_ATOMS: atom_id res chain seq x y z
N LEU A 1 8.59 7.73 -23.36
CA LEU A 1 7.24 7.94 -23.93
C LEU A 1 7.30 9.21 -24.78
N VAL A 2 6.61 9.21 -25.90
CA VAL A 2 6.38 10.41 -26.74
C VAL A 2 5.19 11.18 -26.12
N PRO A 3 5.11 12.51 -26.22
CA PRO A 3 3.95 13.28 -25.72
C PRO A 3 2.59 12.72 -26.12
N ARG A 4 2.50 12.16 -27.35
CA ARG A 4 1.33 11.46 -27.87
C ARG A 4 0.88 10.26 -27.01
N ASP A 5 1.81 9.52 -26.42
CA ASP A 5 1.50 8.33 -25.61
C ASP A 5 0.83 8.75 -24.28
N LEU A 6 1.41 9.77 -23.63
CA LEU A 6 0.89 10.40 -22.42
C LEU A 6 -0.51 11.00 -22.65
N ILE A 7 -0.70 11.72 -23.77
CA ILE A 7 -1.99 12.27 -24.17
C ILE A 7 -3.03 11.16 -24.42
N ALA A 8 -2.65 10.06 -25.07
CA ALA A 8 -3.54 8.93 -25.29
C ALA A 8 -3.97 8.25 -23.97
N VAL A 9 -3.02 8.02 -23.06
CA VAL A 9 -3.27 7.43 -21.73
C VAL A 9 -4.20 8.31 -20.88
N LEU A 10 -3.94 9.62 -20.79
CA LEU A 10 -4.81 10.55 -20.05
C LEU A 10 -6.19 10.73 -20.73
N THR A 11 -6.26 10.63 -22.06
CA THR A 11 -7.56 10.63 -22.77
C THR A 11 -8.37 9.36 -22.47
N ALA A 12 -7.71 8.21 -22.34
CA ALA A 12 -8.34 6.95 -21.93
C ALA A 12 -8.80 6.99 -20.45
N GLU A 13 -8.02 7.62 -19.56
CA GLU A 13 -8.42 7.88 -18.17
C GLU A 13 -9.68 8.74 -18.08
N LEU A 14 -9.72 9.84 -18.84
CA LEU A 14 -10.85 10.78 -18.91
C LEU A 14 -12.17 10.11 -19.32
N ARG A 15 -12.08 9.19 -20.31
CA ARG A 15 -13.22 8.42 -20.82
C ARG A 15 -13.50 7.15 -20.01
N GLY A 16 -12.72 6.87 -18.97
CA GLY A 16 -12.77 5.62 -18.21
C GLY A 16 -12.49 4.35 -19.01
N GLU A 17 -11.84 4.47 -20.17
CA GLU A 17 -11.31 3.35 -20.96
C GLU A 17 -10.16 2.64 -20.19
N ALA A 18 -9.50 3.36 -19.28
CA ALA A 18 -8.36 2.90 -18.47
C ALA A 18 -8.70 2.03 -17.23
N GLY A 19 -9.93 1.54 -17.08
CA GLY A 19 -10.35 0.82 -15.87
C GLY A 19 -10.79 1.76 -14.73
N ILE A 20 -11.09 1.22 -13.54
CA ILE A 20 -11.76 1.97 -12.45
C ILE A 20 -10.86 3.08 -11.91
N GLU A 21 -9.60 2.75 -11.68
CA GLU A 21 -8.67 3.62 -10.98
C GLU A 21 -8.32 4.87 -11.76
N LEU A 22 -7.73 5.80 -11.01
CA LEU A 22 -7.07 6.97 -11.55
C LEU A 22 -5.57 6.76 -11.41
N LEU A 23 -4.81 7.18 -12.42
CA LEU A 23 -3.36 7.22 -12.39
C LEU A 23 -2.94 8.15 -11.27
N THR A 24 -2.00 7.71 -10.45
CA THR A 24 -1.38 8.54 -9.42
C THR A 24 -0.72 9.76 -10.08
N ASP A 25 -0.66 10.89 -9.37
CA ASP A 25 0.12 12.03 -9.84
C ASP A 25 1.61 11.62 -9.98
N ASP A 26 2.09 10.62 -9.21
CA ASP A 26 3.41 9.99 -9.38
C ASP A 26 3.58 9.25 -10.73
N GLU A 27 2.59 8.46 -11.16
CA GLU A 27 2.60 7.77 -12.46
C GLU A 27 2.57 8.78 -13.62
N VAL A 28 1.77 9.84 -13.52
CA VAL A 28 1.76 10.91 -14.54
C VAL A 28 3.10 11.65 -14.56
N ARG A 29 3.70 11.95 -13.40
CA ARG A 29 5.04 12.55 -13.29
C ARG A 29 6.13 11.66 -13.89
N GLN A 30 6.05 10.34 -13.69
CA GLN A 30 6.95 9.36 -14.32
C GLN A 30 6.78 9.32 -15.85
N MET A 31 5.55 9.42 -16.37
CA MET A 31 5.31 9.45 -17.82
C MET A 31 5.76 10.76 -18.49
N VAL A 32 5.66 11.90 -17.79
CA VAL A 32 6.23 13.19 -18.20
C VAL A 32 7.76 13.15 -18.17
N GLY A 33 8.35 12.63 -17.10
CA GLY A 33 9.80 12.58 -16.92
C GLY A 33 10.42 13.97 -16.76
N GLU A 34 11.53 14.24 -17.45
CA GLU A 34 12.23 15.53 -17.43
C GLU A 34 11.64 16.58 -18.42
N GLN A 35 10.48 16.31 -19.02
CA GLN A 35 9.87 17.21 -20.01
C GLN A 35 9.30 18.47 -19.36
N ARG A 36 9.42 19.60 -20.06
CA ARG A 36 8.85 20.90 -19.67
C ARG A 36 7.48 21.12 -20.31
N TRP A 37 6.62 21.93 -19.71
CA TRP A 37 5.32 22.28 -20.28
C TRP A 37 5.47 22.86 -21.70
N SER A 38 6.51 23.66 -21.95
CA SER A 38 6.81 24.21 -23.28
C SER A 38 7.05 23.17 -24.38
N ALA A 39 7.37 21.91 -24.04
CA ALA A 39 7.48 20.80 -24.99
C ALA A 39 6.15 20.07 -25.21
N LEU A 40 5.24 20.06 -24.23
CA LEU A 40 3.94 19.38 -24.30
C LEU A 40 2.80 20.29 -24.79
N ALA A 41 2.91 21.60 -24.56
CA ALA A 41 1.84 22.57 -24.74
C ALA A 41 1.25 22.56 -26.16
N ALA A 42 2.06 22.42 -27.21
CA ALA A 42 1.57 22.38 -28.59
C ALA A 42 0.66 21.16 -28.84
N ASP A 43 1.07 19.98 -28.38
CA ASP A 43 0.28 18.75 -28.56
C ASP A 43 -0.97 18.76 -27.67
N VAL A 44 -0.87 19.25 -26.43
CA VAL A 44 -2.00 19.38 -25.49
C VAL A 44 -3.03 20.40 -25.96
N MET A 45 -2.62 21.57 -26.43
CA MET A 45 -3.51 22.61 -26.96
C MET A 45 -4.08 22.29 -28.34
N SER A 46 -3.58 21.24 -29.01
CA SER A 46 -4.16 20.73 -30.27
C SER A 46 -5.32 19.74 -30.08
N GLN A 47 -5.57 19.28 -28.85
CA GLN A 47 -6.68 18.39 -28.53
C GLN A 47 -8.03 19.13 -28.53
N PRO A 48 -9.18 18.41 -28.61
CA PRO A 48 -10.48 19.00 -28.33
C PRO A 48 -10.47 19.78 -26.99
N PRO A 49 -11.17 20.92 -26.87
CA PRO A 49 -10.97 21.86 -25.75
C PRO A 49 -11.06 21.22 -24.37
N GLU A 50 -11.90 20.21 -24.21
CA GLU A 50 -12.30 19.63 -22.93
C GLU A 50 -11.37 18.47 -22.52
N VAL A 51 -10.80 17.79 -23.51
CA VAL A 51 -9.62 16.93 -23.37
C VAL A 51 -8.40 17.79 -23.06
N SER A 52 -8.26 18.96 -23.71
CA SER A 52 -7.16 19.88 -23.46
C SER A 52 -7.20 20.45 -22.04
N SER A 53 -8.36 20.87 -21.55
CA SER A 53 -8.55 21.31 -20.15
C SER A 53 -8.27 20.18 -19.16
N TYR A 54 -8.60 18.93 -19.49
CA TYR A 54 -8.24 17.79 -18.64
C TYR A 54 -6.74 17.59 -18.55
N LEU A 55 -6.06 17.59 -19.70
CA LEU A 55 -4.61 17.46 -19.78
C LEU A 55 -3.91 18.61 -19.04
N GLN A 56 -4.37 19.85 -19.21
CA GLN A 56 -3.86 21.00 -18.45
C GLN A 56 -4.04 20.81 -16.94
N LEU A 57 -5.21 20.35 -16.48
CA LEU A 57 -5.50 20.09 -15.07
C LEU A 57 -4.63 18.96 -14.47
N ARG A 58 -4.45 17.84 -15.19
CA ARG A 58 -3.63 16.69 -14.76
C ARG A 58 -2.13 16.94 -14.86
N LEU A 59 -1.69 17.82 -15.76
CA LEU A 59 -0.28 18.21 -15.86
C LEU A 59 0.07 19.28 -14.82
N ALA A 60 -0.87 20.15 -14.45
CA ALA A 60 -0.67 21.15 -13.40
C ALA A 60 -0.41 20.56 -11.99
N SER A 61 -0.83 19.32 -11.68
CA SER A 61 -0.46 18.64 -10.43
C SER A 61 0.94 18.02 -10.43
N VAL A 62 1.61 17.92 -11.59
CA VAL A 62 2.91 17.24 -11.71
C VAL A 62 4.02 18.07 -12.36
N MET A 63 3.68 19.21 -12.96
CA MET A 63 4.61 20.08 -13.70
C MET A 63 4.59 21.50 -13.14
N THR A 64 5.71 21.95 -12.57
CA THR A 64 5.82 23.27 -11.94
C THR A 64 5.86 24.45 -12.91
N ASP A 65 5.93 24.22 -14.23
CA ASP A 65 6.03 25.24 -15.27
C ASP A 65 4.76 25.38 -16.13
N VAL A 66 3.67 24.68 -15.79
CA VAL A 66 2.34 24.91 -16.35
C VAL A 66 1.83 26.28 -15.87
N PRO A 67 1.42 27.20 -16.77
CA PRO A 67 0.91 28.50 -16.38
C PRO A 67 -0.48 28.36 -15.75
N VAL A 68 -0.55 28.46 -14.43
CA VAL A 68 -1.81 28.44 -13.67
C VAL A 68 -2.04 29.79 -13.02
N THR A 69 -3.08 30.52 -13.43
CA THR A 69 -3.52 31.71 -12.71
C THR A 69 -4.25 31.32 -11.42
N LEU A 70 -3.57 31.54 -10.31
CA LEU A 70 -4.06 31.28 -8.94
C LEU A 70 -5.38 32.02 -8.67
N ARG A 71 -6.25 31.41 -7.86
CA ARG A 71 -7.58 31.94 -7.47
C ARG A 71 -7.49 33.42 -7.07
N SER A 72 -8.19 34.27 -7.82
CA SER A 72 -8.36 35.68 -7.46
C SER A 72 -9.22 35.81 -6.20
N ARG A 73 -9.15 36.95 -5.51
CA ARG A 73 -10.02 37.25 -4.35
C ARG A 73 -11.53 37.34 -4.68
N THR A 74 -11.91 37.28 -5.95
CA THR A 74 -13.26 37.65 -6.43
C THR A 74 -13.84 36.72 -7.50
N GLY A 75 -13.21 35.58 -7.79
CA GLY A 75 -13.65 34.65 -8.83
C GLY A 75 -12.83 33.37 -8.89
N PRO A 76 -13.30 32.37 -9.67
CA PRO A 76 -12.59 31.10 -9.87
C PRO A 76 -11.16 31.31 -10.37
N GLY A 77 -10.27 30.40 -9.99
CA GLY A 77 -8.94 30.25 -10.60
C GLY A 77 -9.00 29.37 -11.85
N GLU A 78 -7.88 29.28 -12.54
CA GLU A 78 -7.81 28.56 -13.82
C GLU A 78 -8.04 27.04 -13.68
N LEU A 79 -7.58 26.45 -12.58
CA LEU A 79 -7.91 25.05 -12.21
C LEU A 79 -9.42 24.83 -12.05
N ASP A 80 -10.15 25.81 -11.50
CA ASP A 80 -11.61 25.71 -11.34
C ASP A 80 -12.33 25.76 -12.70
N VAL A 81 -11.80 26.54 -13.64
CA VAL A 81 -12.31 26.66 -15.02
C VAL A 81 -12.04 25.39 -15.81
N TRP A 82 -10.83 24.85 -15.75
CA TRP A 82 -10.49 23.57 -16.40
C TRP A 82 -11.31 22.41 -15.84
N LEU A 83 -11.44 22.33 -14.51
CA LEU A 83 -12.30 21.33 -13.85
C LEU A 83 -13.75 21.42 -14.33
N ALA A 84 -14.32 22.63 -14.40
CA ALA A 84 -15.68 22.83 -14.91
C ALA A 84 -15.83 22.39 -16.39
N GLN A 85 -14.88 22.74 -17.26
CA GLN A 85 -14.90 22.38 -18.67
C GLN A 85 -14.79 20.86 -18.90
N SER A 86 -13.95 20.15 -18.14
CA SER A 86 -13.88 18.70 -18.20
C SER A 86 -15.13 18.02 -17.61
N LEU A 87 -15.81 18.64 -16.64
CA LEU A 87 -17.08 18.14 -16.11
C LEU A 87 -18.23 18.24 -17.13
N GLU A 88 -18.25 19.24 -18.00
CA GLU A 88 -19.30 19.41 -19.02
C GLU A 88 -19.32 18.30 -20.07
N THR A 89 -18.21 17.59 -20.30
CA THR A 89 -18.08 16.55 -21.35
C THR A 89 -17.78 15.15 -20.86
N THR A 90 -17.23 14.97 -19.65
CA THR A 90 -17.02 13.63 -19.07
C THR A 90 -18.32 12.87 -18.82
N GLY A 91 -19.43 13.57 -18.57
CA GLY A 91 -20.77 12.99 -18.44
C GLY A 91 -20.82 11.82 -17.44
N ASP A 92 -20.99 10.61 -17.97
CA ASP A 92 -20.99 9.34 -17.22
C ASP A 92 -19.70 9.09 -16.39
N HIS A 93 -18.63 9.83 -16.66
CA HIS A 93 -17.31 9.72 -16.04
C HIS A 93 -16.94 10.93 -15.17
N ALA A 94 -17.83 11.92 -15.02
CA ALA A 94 -17.61 13.15 -14.25
C ALA A 94 -17.23 12.89 -12.78
N TRP A 95 -17.60 11.74 -12.23
CA TRP A 95 -17.15 11.31 -10.90
C TRP A 95 -15.63 11.19 -10.77
N ARG A 96 -14.88 10.94 -11.85
CA ARG A 96 -13.41 10.88 -11.88
C ARG A 96 -12.75 12.23 -11.63
N MET A 97 -13.33 13.28 -12.22
CA MET A 97 -12.89 14.65 -12.02
C MET A 97 -13.04 15.08 -10.56
N LEU A 98 -14.19 14.73 -9.98
CA LEU A 98 -14.55 15.06 -8.60
C LEU A 98 -13.77 14.21 -7.60
N ALA A 99 -13.50 12.96 -7.95
CA ALA A 99 -12.58 12.06 -7.24
C ALA A 99 -11.16 12.62 -7.15
N TRP A 100 -10.57 13.02 -8.28
CA TRP A 100 -9.25 13.66 -8.33
C TRP A 100 -9.24 15.02 -7.61
N ALA A 101 -10.33 15.78 -7.63
CA ALA A 101 -10.47 17.02 -6.87
C ALA A 101 -10.70 16.80 -5.35
N GLY A 102 -10.83 15.56 -4.88
CA GLY A 102 -11.13 15.22 -3.48
C GLY A 102 -12.60 15.37 -3.06
N GLU A 103 -13.46 15.82 -3.97
CA GLU A 103 -14.89 16.12 -3.77
C GLU A 103 -15.76 14.86 -3.75
N LEU A 104 -15.51 13.96 -2.78
CA LEU A 104 -16.16 12.64 -2.69
C LEU A 104 -17.70 12.68 -2.76
N ALA A 105 -18.34 13.67 -2.13
CA ALA A 105 -19.80 13.78 -2.14
C ALA A 105 -20.35 14.16 -3.52
N ALA A 106 -19.59 14.94 -4.30
CA ALA A 106 -19.94 15.26 -5.68
C ALA A 106 -19.63 14.07 -6.61
N ALA A 107 -18.53 13.34 -6.38
CA ALA A 107 -18.19 12.11 -7.10
C ALA A 107 -19.28 11.04 -6.93
N GLU A 108 -19.74 10.80 -5.70
CA GLU A 108 -20.87 9.93 -5.36
C GLU A 108 -22.17 10.36 -6.06
N LEU A 109 -22.45 11.66 -6.11
CA LEU A 109 -23.63 12.18 -6.80
C LEU A 109 -23.56 11.94 -8.32
N ALA A 110 -22.41 12.22 -8.95
CA ALA A 110 -22.17 12.02 -10.37
C ALA A 110 -22.18 10.53 -10.77
N LEU A 111 -21.65 9.65 -9.92
CA LEU A 111 -21.77 8.19 -10.07
C LEU A 111 -23.25 7.78 -10.00
N GLY A 112 -23.98 8.32 -9.03
CA GLY A 112 -25.40 8.08 -8.83
C GLY A 112 -26.30 8.55 -9.98
N THR A 113 -26.03 9.70 -10.61
CA THR A 113 -26.91 10.25 -11.67
C THR A 113 -27.03 9.36 -12.91
N ARG A 114 -26.00 8.56 -13.22
CA ARG A 114 -26.00 7.60 -14.32
C ARG A 114 -26.83 6.35 -14.00
N TRP A 115 -26.57 5.75 -12.83
CA TRP A 115 -27.02 4.40 -12.51
C TRP A 115 -28.30 4.34 -11.67
N ARG A 116 -28.66 5.41 -10.94
CA ARG A 116 -29.95 5.46 -10.22
C ARG A 116 -31.09 5.20 -11.19
N PRO A 117 -31.96 4.19 -10.94
CA PRO A 117 -33.17 4.02 -11.72
C PRO A 117 -33.94 5.34 -11.76
N ARG A 118 -34.16 5.90 -12.95
CA ARG A 118 -34.97 7.09 -13.09
C ARG A 118 -36.37 6.74 -12.57
N PRO A 119 -36.99 7.56 -11.70
CA PRO A 119 -38.36 7.31 -11.29
C PRO A 119 -39.21 7.20 -12.55
N ALA A 120 -40.08 6.19 -12.61
CA ALA A 120 -40.98 6.02 -13.74
C ALA A 120 -41.68 7.36 -14.02
N PRO A 121 -41.78 7.80 -15.28
CA PRO A 121 -42.44 9.06 -15.60
C PRO A 121 -43.84 9.00 -14.99
N ARG A 122 -44.12 9.88 -14.02
CA ARG A 122 -45.41 9.91 -13.33
C ARG A 122 -46.47 9.96 -14.43
N PRO A 123 -47.44 9.03 -14.46
CA PRO A 123 -48.40 8.96 -15.56
C PRO A 123 -48.99 10.35 -15.74
N GLU A 124 -48.89 10.89 -16.97
CA GLU A 124 -49.44 12.21 -17.26
C GLU A 124 -50.90 12.19 -16.80
N PRO A 125 -51.34 13.17 -15.98
CA PRO A 125 -52.70 13.16 -15.43
C PRO A 125 -53.65 13.10 -16.62
N VAL A 126 -54.33 11.95 -16.79
CA VAL A 126 -55.13 11.64 -17.97
C VAL A 126 -56.09 12.79 -18.16
N ALA A 127 -55.91 13.55 -19.24
CA ALA A 127 -56.48 14.88 -19.34
C ALA A 127 -58.01 14.81 -19.28
N ASP A 128 -58.57 15.16 -18.11
CA ASP A 128 -59.99 15.04 -17.81
C ASP A 128 -60.80 15.69 -18.93
N ALA A 129 -61.73 14.92 -19.50
CA ALA A 129 -62.47 15.32 -20.68
C ALA A 129 -63.14 16.68 -20.43
N PRO A 130 -63.00 17.66 -21.35
CA PRO A 130 -63.13 19.07 -21.03
C PRO A 130 -64.50 19.41 -20.42
N ALA A 131 -64.49 19.72 -19.13
CA ALA A 131 -65.65 20.19 -18.39
C ALA A 131 -66.18 21.49 -19.04
N LYS A 132 -67.44 21.44 -19.50
CA LYS A 132 -68.09 22.58 -20.14
C LYS A 132 -68.61 23.56 -19.08
N GLY A 133 -68.26 24.83 -19.25
CA GLY A 133 -68.75 25.94 -18.41
C GLY A 133 -67.88 26.18 -17.17
N ASP A 134 -67.74 27.41 -16.66
CA ASP A 134 -68.34 28.67 -17.11
C ASP A 134 -67.38 29.86 -17.01
N ALA A 135 -67.65 30.89 -17.80
CA ALA A 135 -66.84 32.11 -17.84
C ALA A 135 -67.30 33.14 -16.80
N SER A 136 -66.35 33.70 -16.01
CA SER A 136 -66.51 35.07 -15.51
C SER A 136 -65.22 35.69 -14.94
N LYS A 137 -65.15 37.02 -15.06
CA LYS A 137 -64.39 37.97 -14.23
C LYS A 137 -62.85 37.87 -14.24
N SER A 138 -62.30 38.54 -15.24
CA SER A 138 -61.25 39.57 -15.07
C SER A 138 -61.15 40.16 -13.65
N GLY A 139 -59.93 40.22 -13.10
CA GLY A 139 -59.60 40.85 -11.82
C GLY A 139 -58.22 41.47 -11.84
N GLU A 140 -58.12 42.71 -12.32
CA GLU A 140 -56.88 43.49 -12.42
C GLU A 140 -56.44 44.02 -11.04
N SER A 141 -55.18 43.79 -10.64
CA SER A 141 -54.55 44.61 -9.60
C SER A 141 -53.02 44.60 -9.65
N SER A 142 -52.43 45.65 -9.06
CA SER A 142 -51.08 46.11 -9.33
C SER A 142 -50.08 45.88 -8.19
N LYS A 143 -48.78 45.86 -8.55
CA LYS A 143 -47.60 46.28 -7.78
C LYS A 143 -47.67 46.28 -6.24
N GLY A 144 -46.90 45.40 -5.61
CA GLY A 144 -46.31 45.60 -4.28
C GLY A 144 -44.78 45.56 -4.34
N LYS A 145 -44.08 46.41 -3.58
CA LYS A 145 -42.59 46.50 -3.60
C LYS A 145 -42.04 46.76 -2.19
N GLY A 146 -40.97 46.04 -1.83
CA GLY A 146 -40.32 46.13 -0.50
C GLY A 146 -40.88 45.11 0.50
N SER A 147 -40.26 44.90 1.67
CA SER A 147 -38.99 45.43 2.17
C SER A 147 -38.38 44.46 3.20
N ALA A 148 -37.12 44.68 3.60
CA ALA A 148 -36.44 43.83 4.59
C ALA A 148 -37.03 43.97 6.00
N GLY A 149 -37.15 42.85 6.73
CA GLY A 149 -37.71 42.80 8.08
C GLY A 149 -37.09 41.71 8.95
N LYS A 150 -36.22 42.10 9.88
CA LYS A 150 -35.64 41.24 10.91
C LYS A 150 -36.71 40.74 11.90
N GLY A 151 -36.66 39.44 12.23
CA GLY A 151 -36.45 39.05 13.62
C GLY A 151 -37.56 38.39 14.44
N SER A 152 -37.10 37.80 15.54
CA SER A 152 -37.82 37.29 16.73
C SER A 152 -38.40 35.87 16.71
N LYS A 153 -38.33 35.25 17.90
CA LYS A 153 -38.95 33.97 18.26
C LYS A 153 -40.40 34.23 18.67
N GLY A 154 -41.34 33.35 18.28
CA GLY A 154 -42.73 33.38 18.75
C GLY A 154 -43.20 31.98 19.14
N LYS A 155 -43.50 31.75 20.43
CA LYS A 155 -43.96 30.46 20.97
C LYS A 155 -45.41 30.59 21.46
N ILE A 156 -46.36 30.26 20.59
CA ILE A 156 -47.82 30.08 20.79
C ILE A 156 -48.28 29.22 19.59
N GLY A 157 -49.24 28.32 19.66
CA GLY A 157 -50.05 27.82 20.78
C GLY A 157 -51.14 26.88 20.23
N ALA A 158 -51.75 26.03 21.06
CA ALA A 158 -52.71 25.04 20.57
C ALA A 158 -54.04 25.69 20.15
N GLY A 159 -54.38 25.59 18.85
CA GLY A 159 -55.66 26.04 18.29
C GLY A 159 -56.42 24.89 17.64
N LYS A 160 -57.60 24.55 18.19
CA LYS A 160 -58.54 23.65 17.50
C LYS A 160 -59.15 24.37 16.30
N ILE A 161 -58.97 23.84 15.10
CA ILE A 161 -59.74 24.21 13.91
C ILE A 161 -60.71 23.06 13.59
N GLY A 162 -61.91 23.40 13.13
CA GLY A 162 -63.08 22.51 13.15
C GLY A 162 -63.13 21.44 12.06
N GLN A 163 -64.02 20.45 12.26
CA GLN A 163 -64.31 19.40 11.29
C GLN A 163 -65.03 19.95 10.06
N GLY A 164 -64.32 20.15 8.96
CA GLY A 164 -64.92 20.26 7.64
C GLY A 164 -65.18 18.87 7.06
N ARG A 165 -66.45 18.48 6.90
CA ARG A 165 -66.84 17.28 6.13
C ARG A 165 -66.69 17.56 4.62
N GLY A 166 -65.46 17.52 4.13
CA GLY A 166 -65.20 17.21 2.72
C GLY A 166 -65.36 15.71 2.49
N GLY A 167 -65.93 15.31 1.35
CA GLY A 167 -65.97 13.89 0.98
C GLY A 167 -64.57 13.40 0.68
N ALA A 168 -64.11 12.36 1.37
CA ALA A 168 -62.89 11.67 1.00
C ALA A 168 -63.17 10.89 -0.30
N VAL A 169 -62.60 11.36 -1.40
CA VAL A 169 -62.17 10.44 -2.46
C VAL A 169 -61.10 9.58 -1.81
N GLU A 170 -61.29 8.26 -1.79
CA GLU A 170 -60.22 7.36 -1.35
C GLU A 170 -59.02 7.59 -2.27
N PRO A 171 -57.83 7.94 -1.75
CA PRO A 171 -56.66 8.01 -2.60
C PRO A 171 -56.42 6.61 -3.15
N GLU A 172 -56.44 6.47 -4.48
CA GLU A 172 -56.05 5.22 -5.13
C GLU A 172 -54.70 4.80 -4.56
N SER A 173 -54.66 3.63 -3.93
CA SER A 173 -53.47 3.17 -3.21
C SER A 173 -52.33 3.01 -4.21
N GLU A 174 -51.36 3.93 -4.17
CA GLU A 174 -50.14 3.80 -4.97
C GLU A 174 -49.57 2.39 -4.72
N PRO A 175 -49.36 1.59 -5.78
CA PRO A 175 -49.10 0.17 -5.63
C PRO A 175 -47.83 -0.04 -4.80
N GLU A 176 -47.99 -0.72 -3.66
CA GLU A 176 -46.92 -0.90 -2.68
C GLU A 176 -45.67 -1.47 -3.38
N PRO A 177 -44.52 -0.78 -3.34
CA PRO A 177 -43.38 -1.11 -4.18
C PRO A 177 -42.88 -2.51 -3.84
N ALA A 178 -42.89 -3.40 -4.83
CA ALA A 178 -42.60 -4.82 -4.64
C ALA A 178 -41.29 -5.02 -3.87
N ALA A 179 -41.38 -5.64 -2.70
CA ALA A 179 -40.27 -5.78 -1.79
C ALA A 179 -39.08 -6.49 -2.47
N LEU A 180 -37.91 -5.86 -2.42
CA LEU A 180 -36.69 -6.42 -2.99
C LEU A 180 -36.33 -7.74 -2.27
N PRO A 181 -35.92 -8.79 -3.01
CA PRO A 181 -35.73 -10.12 -2.44
C PRO A 181 -34.54 -10.15 -1.47
N VAL A 182 -34.66 -10.95 -0.40
CA VAL A 182 -33.52 -11.37 0.41
C VAL A 182 -32.76 -12.43 -0.38
N VAL A 183 -31.48 -12.21 -0.67
CA VAL A 183 -30.67 -13.06 -1.55
C VAL A 183 -29.50 -13.63 -0.78
N ARG A 184 -29.37 -14.97 -0.78
CA ARG A 184 -28.35 -15.70 0.01
C ARG A 184 -28.34 -15.31 1.51
N GLY A 185 -29.52 -15.01 2.06
CA GLY A 185 -29.68 -14.50 3.43
C GLY A 185 -29.29 -13.03 3.64
N VAL A 186 -28.77 -12.35 2.62
CA VAL A 186 -28.44 -10.92 2.66
C VAL A 186 -29.69 -10.11 2.31
N SER A 187 -30.10 -9.21 3.22
CA SER A 187 -31.21 -8.29 2.98
C SER A 187 -30.79 -7.15 2.04
N PRO A 188 -31.72 -6.57 1.25
CA PRO A 188 -31.45 -5.39 0.45
C PRO A 188 -31.05 -4.21 1.34
N ALA A 189 -29.99 -3.48 0.95
CA ALA A 189 -29.65 -2.22 1.58
C ALA A 189 -30.76 -1.17 1.29
N ASP A 190 -30.98 -0.23 2.21
CA ASP A 190 -31.84 0.95 2.02
C ASP A 190 -31.22 1.92 1.01
N HIS A 191 -31.12 1.52 -0.26
CA HIS A 191 -30.30 2.23 -1.24
C HIS A 191 -30.67 1.93 -2.69
N TRP A 192 -30.40 2.87 -3.59
CA TRP A 192 -30.73 2.75 -5.02
C TRP A 192 -29.97 1.61 -5.71
N THR A 193 -28.78 1.24 -5.23
CA THR A 193 -28.00 0.10 -5.75
C THR A 193 -28.75 -1.22 -5.58
N SER A 194 -29.60 -1.35 -4.55
CA SER A 194 -30.36 -2.57 -4.29
C SER A 194 -31.46 -2.84 -5.33
N ALA A 195 -31.87 -1.81 -6.07
CA ALA A 195 -32.85 -1.90 -7.15
C ALA A 195 -32.22 -2.25 -8.52
N LEU A 196 -30.89 -2.40 -8.59
CA LEU A 196 -30.17 -2.79 -9.81
C LEU A 196 -29.85 -4.29 -9.83
N VAL A 197 -29.72 -4.82 -11.04
CA VAL A 197 -29.15 -6.15 -11.28
C VAL A 197 -27.65 -5.96 -11.59
N PRO A 198 -26.74 -6.61 -10.84
CA PRO A 198 -25.33 -6.59 -11.17
C PRO A 198 -25.06 -7.22 -12.55
N THR A 199 -24.18 -6.60 -13.32
CA THR A 199 -23.62 -7.11 -14.59
C THR A 199 -22.10 -6.98 -14.54
N ALA A 200 -21.38 -7.59 -15.49
CA ALA A 200 -19.92 -7.46 -15.55
C ALA A 200 -19.47 -5.98 -15.67
N ASP A 201 -20.26 -5.16 -16.37
CA ASP A 201 -19.97 -3.75 -16.64
C ASP A 201 -20.28 -2.80 -15.48
N ASN A 202 -21.17 -3.20 -14.56
CA ASN A 202 -21.66 -2.34 -13.47
C ASN A 202 -21.32 -2.82 -12.06
N LEU A 203 -20.93 -4.09 -11.86
CA LEU A 203 -20.66 -4.68 -10.54
C LEU A 203 -19.65 -3.84 -9.75
N TRP A 204 -18.55 -3.45 -10.39
CA TRP A 204 -17.54 -2.58 -9.79
C TRP A 204 -18.06 -1.20 -9.35
N VAL A 205 -19.05 -0.64 -10.04
CA VAL A 205 -19.68 0.65 -9.67
C VAL A 205 -20.45 0.49 -8.37
N LEU A 206 -21.22 -0.59 -8.26
CA LEU A 206 -22.04 -0.89 -7.09
C LEU A 206 -21.16 -1.16 -5.86
N LEU A 207 -19.98 -1.75 -6.06
CA LEU A 207 -18.95 -1.90 -5.03
C LEU A 207 -18.29 -0.54 -4.68
N LEU A 208 -17.88 0.26 -5.68
CA LEU A 208 -17.30 1.59 -5.46
C LEU A 208 -18.25 2.54 -4.71
N GLU A 209 -19.55 2.52 -4.99
CA GLU A 209 -20.56 3.25 -4.23
C GLU A 209 -20.58 2.81 -2.75
N GLY A 210 -20.46 1.50 -2.47
CA GLY A 210 -20.31 0.99 -1.10
C GLY A 210 -19.06 1.54 -0.41
N ARG A 211 -17.93 1.60 -1.13
CA ARG A 211 -16.65 2.18 -0.67
C ARG A 211 -16.81 3.67 -0.33
N LEU A 212 -17.45 4.46 -1.20
CA LEU A 212 -17.75 5.88 -0.97
C LEU A 212 -18.65 6.09 0.25
N ARG A 213 -19.67 5.25 0.46
CA ARG A 213 -20.51 5.29 1.68
C ARG A 213 -19.68 5.03 2.94
N GLN A 214 -18.73 4.10 2.93
CA GLN A 214 -17.85 3.90 4.09
C GLN A 214 -16.97 5.12 4.38
N LEU A 215 -16.43 5.76 3.35
CA LEU A 215 -15.56 6.94 3.47
C LEU A 215 -16.32 8.19 3.94
N ALA A 216 -17.58 8.32 3.53
CA ALA A 216 -18.53 9.29 4.07
C ALA A 216 -19.03 8.96 5.51
N GLY A 217 -18.38 8.02 6.20
CA GLY A 217 -18.71 7.60 7.57
C GLY A 217 -19.94 6.69 7.70
N GLN A 218 -20.65 6.41 6.61
CA GLN A 218 -21.86 5.58 6.58
C GLN A 218 -21.51 4.07 6.52
N HIS A 219 -20.56 3.63 7.36
CA HIS A 219 -19.90 2.33 7.24
C HIS A 219 -20.85 1.14 7.10
N ARG A 220 -21.91 1.08 7.92
CA ARG A 220 -22.94 0.04 7.82
C ARG A 220 -23.61 0.05 6.44
N LYS A 221 -24.04 1.22 5.94
CA LYS A 221 -24.69 1.34 4.64
C LYS A 221 -23.77 0.91 3.49
N GLY A 222 -22.48 1.24 3.59
CA GLY A 222 -21.46 0.73 2.66
C GLY A 222 -21.32 -0.80 2.69
N LEU A 223 -21.23 -1.40 3.88
CA LEU A 223 -21.20 -2.86 4.03
C LEU A 223 -22.47 -3.55 3.53
N ASP A 224 -23.64 -3.01 3.86
CA ASP A 224 -24.94 -3.52 3.41
C ASP A 224 -25.01 -3.49 1.86
N ILE A 225 -24.52 -2.42 1.22
CA ILE A 225 -24.40 -2.32 -0.24
C ILE A 225 -23.42 -3.36 -0.79
N HIS A 226 -22.21 -3.48 -0.23
CA HIS A 226 -21.19 -4.44 -0.70
C HIS A 226 -21.72 -5.88 -0.67
N ARG A 227 -22.28 -6.30 0.48
CA ARG A 227 -22.75 -7.68 0.66
C ARG A 227 -23.95 -7.99 -0.22
N TYR A 228 -24.93 -7.08 -0.34
CA TYR A 228 -26.10 -7.34 -1.19
C TYR A 228 -25.71 -7.35 -2.68
N THR A 229 -24.85 -6.43 -3.10
CA THR A 229 -24.27 -6.40 -4.46
C THR A 229 -23.55 -7.70 -4.79
N ALA A 230 -22.67 -8.17 -3.90
CA ALA A 230 -21.95 -9.44 -4.05
C ALA A 230 -22.93 -10.62 -4.13
N ALA A 231 -23.91 -10.70 -3.23
CA ALA A 231 -24.88 -11.80 -3.19
C ALA A 231 -25.70 -11.89 -4.49
N ARG A 232 -26.14 -10.73 -5.01
CA ARG A 232 -26.86 -10.60 -6.29
C ARG A 232 -25.99 -10.92 -7.50
N ALA A 233 -24.70 -10.61 -7.47
CA ALA A 233 -23.77 -10.94 -8.54
C ALA A 233 -23.48 -12.45 -8.64
N VAL A 234 -23.33 -13.14 -7.51
CA VAL A 234 -23.15 -14.60 -7.49
C VAL A 234 -24.46 -15.32 -7.83
N GLU A 235 -25.60 -14.87 -7.32
CA GLU A 235 -26.93 -15.39 -7.72
C GLU A 235 -27.20 -15.22 -9.22
N GLY A 236 -26.83 -14.07 -9.79
CA GLY A 236 -26.93 -13.78 -11.23
C GLY A 236 -25.84 -14.44 -12.10
N ALA A 237 -24.94 -15.24 -11.51
CA ALA A 237 -23.80 -15.88 -12.18
C ALA A 237 -22.95 -14.90 -13.03
N VAL A 238 -22.73 -13.68 -12.52
CA VAL A 238 -22.01 -12.62 -13.24
C VAL A 238 -20.56 -13.03 -13.52
N SER A 239 -20.14 -12.91 -14.78
CA SER A 239 -18.77 -13.28 -15.20
C SER A 239 -17.72 -12.50 -14.41
N GLY A 240 -16.76 -13.21 -13.81
CA GLY A 240 -15.71 -12.62 -12.98
C GLY A 240 -16.15 -12.12 -11.59
N ALA A 241 -17.38 -12.41 -11.13
CA ALA A 241 -17.88 -11.92 -9.85
C ALA A 241 -16.99 -12.31 -8.65
N ASP A 242 -16.52 -13.56 -8.55
CA ASP A 242 -15.62 -14.01 -7.49
C ASP A 242 -14.35 -13.13 -7.40
N ARG A 243 -13.73 -12.85 -8.55
CA ARG A 243 -12.55 -11.98 -8.63
C ARG A 243 -12.85 -10.55 -8.15
N GLN A 244 -13.96 -9.94 -8.60
CA GLN A 244 -14.33 -8.57 -8.19
C GLN A 244 -14.71 -8.49 -6.70
N ILE A 245 -15.42 -9.49 -6.18
CA ILE A 245 -15.79 -9.59 -4.76
C ILE A 245 -14.54 -9.80 -3.89
N ALA A 246 -13.61 -10.65 -4.32
CA ALA A 246 -12.32 -10.84 -3.67
C ALA A 246 -11.45 -9.57 -3.72
N GLN A 247 -11.46 -8.82 -4.82
CA GLN A 247 -10.75 -7.53 -4.94
C GLN A 247 -11.29 -6.48 -3.96
N GLU A 248 -12.63 -6.35 -3.80
CA GLU A 248 -13.20 -5.43 -2.81
C GLU A 248 -12.97 -5.92 -1.37
N ALA A 249 -13.10 -7.22 -1.09
CA ALA A 249 -12.75 -7.79 0.21
C ALA A 249 -11.25 -7.56 0.55
N ALA A 250 -10.37 -7.68 -0.43
CA ALA A 250 -8.95 -7.41 -0.31
C ALA A 250 -8.66 -5.91 -0.09
N TRP A 251 -9.44 -5.01 -0.69
CA TRP A 251 -9.39 -3.57 -0.37
C TRP A 251 -9.74 -3.30 1.10
N HIS A 252 -10.76 -3.95 1.66
CA HIS A 252 -11.06 -3.85 3.11
C HIS A 252 -9.91 -4.37 3.96
N LEU A 253 -9.32 -5.52 3.59
CA LEU A 253 -8.20 -6.14 4.31
C LEU A 253 -6.98 -5.21 4.33
N ALA A 254 -6.61 -4.66 3.18
CA ALA A 254 -5.47 -3.76 3.01
C ALA A 254 -5.58 -2.48 3.86
N HIS A 255 -6.81 -1.99 4.07
CA HIS A 255 -7.11 -0.83 4.92
C HIS A 255 -7.34 -1.19 6.40
N GLY A 256 -6.97 -2.40 6.83
CA GLY A 256 -7.05 -2.83 8.22
C GLY A 256 -8.48 -3.03 8.72
N ARG A 257 -9.39 -3.46 7.84
CA ARG A 257 -10.80 -3.77 8.14
C ARG A 257 -11.09 -5.26 7.93
N PRO A 258 -10.45 -6.16 8.70
CA PRO A 258 -10.53 -7.59 8.44
C PRO A 258 -11.93 -8.18 8.70
N TRP A 259 -12.76 -7.54 9.53
CA TRP A 259 -14.17 -7.94 9.69
C TRP A 259 -14.99 -7.58 8.46
N HIS A 260 -14.80 -6.41 7.85
CA HIS A 260 -15.46 -6.08 6.57
C HIS A 260 -14.94 -6.96 5.43
N ALA A 261 -13.64 -7.24 5.39
CA ALA A 261 -13.04 -8.15 4.42
C ALA A 261 -13.69 -9.54 4.50
N LEU A 262 -13.75 -10.14 5.69
CA LEU A 262 -14.40 -11.43 5.91
C LEU A 262 -15.91 -11.39 5.61
N ALA A 263 -16.61 -10.31 6.00
CA ALA A 263 -18.04 -10.14 5.76
C ALA A 263 -18.41 -9.99 4.28
N VAL A 264 -17.51 -9.47 3.44
CA VAL A 264 -17.68 -9.40 1.97
C VAL A 264 -17.23 -10.70 1.31
N ALA A 265 -16.07 -11.25 1.69
CA ALA A 265 -15.52 -12.48 1.12
C ALA A 265 -16.46 -13.68 1.35
N THR A 266 -17.05 -13.83 2.53
CA THR A 266 -18.01 -14.92 2.86
C THR A 266 -19.34 -14.88 2.10
N VAL A 267 -19.56 -13.89 1.23
CA VAL A 267 -20.69 -13.87 0.28
C VAL A 267 -20.33 -14.58 -1.04
N GLY A 268 -19.04 -14.64 -1.37
CA GLY A 268 -18.49 -15.44 -2.47
C GLY A 268 -18.21 -16.88 -2.04
N GLU A 269 -18.44 -17.82 -2.94
CA GLU A 269 -18.15 -19.26 -2.78
C GLU A 269 -17.01 -19.72 -3.72
N GLY A 270 -16.23 -18.77 -4.25
CA GLY A 270 -15.17 -19.03 -5.21
C GLY A 270 -13.76 -18.96 -4.61
N PRO A 271 -12.75 -19.46 -5.35
CA PRO A 271 -11.40 -19.63 -4.83
C PRO A 271 -10.69 -18.31 -4.51
N HIS A 272 -11.02 -17.18 -5.17
CA HIS A 272 -10.42 -15.90 -4.81
C HIS A 272 -11.03 -15.36 -3.51
N ALA A 273 -12.33 -15.53 -3.30
CA ALA A 273 -12.99 -15.19 -2.03
C ALA A 273 -12.49 -16.04 -0.86
N GLU A 274 -12.30 -17.36 -1.04
CA GLU A 274 -11.73 -18.25 0.00
C GLU A 274 -10.35 -17.76 0.49
N ARG A 275 -9.44 -17.40 -0.42
CA ARG A 275 -8.10 -16.89 -0.09
C ARG A 275 -8.13 -15.61 0.74
N VAL A 276 -8.98 -14.66 0.35
CA VAL A 276 -9.13 -13.39 1.08
C VAL A 276 -9.80 -13.61 2.43
N ALA A 277 -10.73 -14.56 2.56
CA ALA A 277 -11.29 -14.97 3.83
C ALA A 277 -10.25 -15.63 4.77
N ALA A 278 -9.30 -16.39 4.22
CA ALA A 278 -8.16 -16.93 4.97
C ALA A 278 -7.22 -15.83 5.48
N ALA A 279 -6.79 -14.91 4.61
CA ALA A 279 -5.95 -13.79 5.00
C ALA A 279 -6.64 -12.80 5.96
N ALA A 280 -7.96 -12.62 5.84
CA ALA A 280 -8.75 -11.87 6.81
C ALA A 280 -8.82 -12.57 8.18
N ALA A 281 -8.91 -13.90 8.22
CA ALA A 281 -8.83 -14.67 9.46
C ALA A 281 -7.45 -14.54 10.13
N THR A 282 -6.36 -14.59 9.35
CA THR A 282 -5.00 -14.29 9.83
C THR A 282 -4.89 -12.88 10.42
N ALA A 283 -5.47 -11.88 9.75
CA ALA A 283 -5.47 -10.49 10.23
C ALA A 283 -6.22 -10.34 11.57
N LEU A 284 -7.30 -11.11 11.76
CA LEU A 284 -8.02 -11.16 13.03
C LEU A 284 -7.20 -11.81 14.16
N ARG A 285 -6.46 -12.89 13.86
CA ARG A 285 -5.54 -13.51 14.83
C ARG A 285 -4.37 -12.61 15.20
N LEU A 286 -3.77 -11.91 14.22
CA LEU A 286 -2.76 -10.89 14.49
C LEU A 286 -3.34 -9.72 15.31
N THR A 287 -4.60 -9.37 15.09
CA THR A 287 -5.31 -8.32 15.85
C THR A 287 -5.48 -8.73 17.32
N GLU A 288 -5.96 -9.96 17.57
CA GLU A 288 -6.09 -10.50 18.93
C GLU A 288 -4.73 -10.68 19.63
N ALA A 289 -3.73 -11.20 18.94
CA ALA A 289 -2.37 -11.34 19.46
C ALA A 289 -1.70 -9.98 19.79
N PHE A 290 -1.91 -8.96 18.95
CA PHE A 290 -1.42 -7.60 19.20
C PHE A 290 -2.13 -6.94 20.39
N CYS A 291 -3.42 -7.21 20.59
CA CYS A 291 -4.17 -6.65 21.72
C CYS A 291 -4.03 -7.43 23.04
N GLY A 292 -3.63 -8.71 23.00
CA GLY A 292 -3.66 -9.61 24.17
C GLY A 292 -5.08 -10.10 24.47
N GLY A 293 -5.84 -10.44 23.43
CA GLY A 293 -7.27 -10.75 23.50
C GLY A 293 -8.13 -9.78 22.68
N PRO A 294 -9.47 -9.81 22.83
CA PRO A 294 -10.38 -8.96 22.06
C PRO A 294 -10.11 -7.45 22.22
N CYS A 295 -9.72 -6.80 21.11
CA CYS A 295 -9.41 -5.38 21.06
C CYS A 295 -10.64 -4.51 21.40
N LYS A 296 -10.53 -3.68 22.44
CA LYS A 296 -11.62 -2.78 22.90
C LYS A 296 -11.90 -1.62 21.94
N ASP A 297 -10.93 -1.20 21.15
CA ASP A 297 -11.06 -0.16 20.12
C ASP A 297 -11.40 -0.74 18.73
N ASP A 298 -11.90 -1.98 18.67
CA ASP A 298 -12.27 -2.60 17.39
C ASP A 298 -13.61 -2.12 16.81
N ARG A 299 -13.64 -0.83 16.45
CA ARG A 299 -14.67 -0.21 15.63
C ARG A 299 -15.01 -0.99 14.36
N ASP A 300 -14.14 -1.87 13.86
CA ASP A 300 -14.44 -2.71 12.69
C ASP A 300 -15.41 -3.83 13.05
N ARG A 301 -15.10 -4.61 14.10
CA ARG A 301 -16.04 -5.56 14.74
C ARG A 301 -17.36 -4.88 15.03
N ASP A 302 -17.35 -3.75 15.75
CA ASP A 302 -18.57 -3.04 16.17
C ASP A 302 -19.51 -2.73 14.99
N ARG A 303 -18.94 -2.37 13.82
CA ARG A 303 -19.72 -2.01 12.62
C ARG A 303 -20.36 -3.25 12.00
N VAL A 304 -19.61 -4.35 11.89
CA VAL A 304 -20.10 -5.61 11.33
C VAL A 304 -21.11 -6.26 12.27
N GLU A 305 -20.87 -6.26 13.59
CA GLU A 305 -21.79 -6.77 14.60
C GLU A 305 -23.14 -6.01 14.59
N ARG A 306 -23.13 -4.68 14.38
CA ARG A 306 -24.34 -3.86 14.21
C ARG A 306 -25.02 -3.96 12.82
N ALA A 307 -24.42 -4.67 11.88
CA ALA A 307 -25.01 -4.95 10.56
C ALA A 307 -25.53 -6.39 10.47
N LEU A 308 -24.75 -7.36 10.97
CA LEU A 308 -24.96 -8.81 10.79
C LEU A 308 -25.41 -9.54 12.06
N GLY A 309 -25.32 -8.89 13.22
CA GLY A 309 -25.64 -9.46 14.54
C GLY A 309 -24.47 -10.20 15.18
N GLU A 310 -24.50 -10.28 16.52
CA GLU A 310 -23.48 -10.98 17.32
C GLU A 310 -23.33 -12.46 16.91
N ALA A 311 -24.44 -13.15 16.61
CA ALA A 311 -24.42 -14.56 16.24
C ALA A 311 -23.52 -14.86 15.03
N TRP A 312 -23.49 -13.98 14.01
CA TRP A 312 -22.60 -14.12 12.87
C TRP A 312 -21.13 -13.90 13.28
N VAL A 313 -20.86 -12.91 14.12
CA VAL A 313 -19.50 -12.66 14.63
C VAL A 313 -18.99 -13.87 15.43
N GLN A 314 -19.79 -14.40 16.35
CA GLN A 314 -19.44 -15.58 17.16
C GLN A 314 -19.22 -16.83 16.28
N GLU A 315 -20.04 -17.04 15.24
CA GLU A 315 -19.82 -18.11 14.25
C GLU A 315 -18.47 -17.96 13.54
N GLN A 316 -18.12 -16.75 13.09
CA GLN A 316 -16.83 -16.52 12.46
C GLN A 316 -15.65 -16.66 13.44
N GLN A 317 -15.80 -16.26 14.71
CA GLN A 317 -14.80 -16.47 15.75
C GLN A 317 -14.57 -17.95 16.06
N ALA A 318 -15.59 -18.80 15.94
CA ALA A 318 -15.44 -20.25 16.08
C ALA A 318 -14.67 -20.90 14.91
N GLN A 319 -14.58 -20.23 13.75
CA GLN A 319 -14.00 -20.80 12.51
C GLN A 319 -12.64 -20.17 12.12
N TRP A 320 -12.23 -19.06 12.75
CA TRP A 320 -11.12 -18.24 12.25
C TRP A 320 -9.71 -18.83 12.44
N VAL A 321 -9.52 -19.79 13.36
CA VAL A 321 -8.21 -20.44 13.54
C VAL A 321 -7.97 -21.38 12.36
N ASP A 322 -8.83 -22.39 12.20
CA ASP A 322 -8.86 -23.32 11.07
C ASP A 322 -8.76 -22.60 9.72
N ARG A 323 -9.52 -21.50 9.55
CA ARG A 323 -9.49 -20.68 8.31
C ARG A 323 -8.17 -19.94 8.09
N SER A 324 -7.48 -19.49 9.15
CA SER A 324 -6.18 -18.79 9.03
C SER A 324 -5.03 -19.70 8.58
N HIS A 325 -5.10 -21.01 8.87
CA HIS A 325 -4.14 -21.99 8.37
C HIS A 325 -4.31 -22.27 6.86
N GLY A 326 -5.45 -21.86 6.27
CA GLY A 326 -5.69 -21.90 4.83
C GLY A 326 -5.60 -23.30 4.21
N ARG A 327 -5.19 -23.34 2.94
CA ARG A 327 -4.62 -24.53 2.30
C ARG A 327 -3.22 -24.20 1.77
N THR A 328 -2.48 -23.39 2.54
CA THR A 328 -1.10 -23.06 2.24
C THR A 328 -0.38 -24.36 1.95
N ARG A 329 0.16 -24.48 0.73
CA ARG A 329 0.95 -25.65 0.34
C ARG A 329 1.94 -25.91 1.45
N SER A 330 1.94 -27.14 1.99
CA SER A 330 3.03 -27.62 2.85
C SER A 330 4.32 -27.12 2.23
N ARG A 331 5.04 -26.23 2.95
CA ARG A 331 6.28 -25.60 2.45
C ARG A 331 7.08 -26.71 1.79
N GLU A 332 7.30 -26.60 0.48
CA GLU A 332 7.93 -27.71 -0.24
C GLU A 332 9.26 -28.00 0.46
N PRO A 333 9.56 -29.28 0.79
CA PRO A 333 10.83 -29.64 1.41
C PRO A 333 11.93 -29.63 0.34
N VAL A 334 12.11 -28.46 -0.31
CA VAL A 334 13.19 -28.10 -1.23
C VAL A 334 14.54 -28.23 -0.53
N GLU A 335 14.53 -28.10 0.79
CA GLU A 335 15.69 -28.15 1.67
C GLU A 335 15.34 -29.00 2.89
N ALA A 336 16.20 -29.97 3.25
CA ALA A 336 15.93 -30.93 4.33
C ALA A 336 16.13 -30.35 5.75
N CYS A 337 15.92 -29.04 5.92
CA CYS A 337 16.10 -28.33 7.18
C CYS A 337 14.74 -28.16 7.89
N PRO A 338 14.66 -28.36 9.21
CA PRO A 338 13.47 -27.98 9.98
C PRO A 338 13.19 -26.48 9.84
N SER A 339 11.92 -26.11 9.76
CA SER A 339 11.47 -24.72 9.73
C SER A 339 11.71 -24.00 11.06
N LEU A 340 11.71 -22.66 11.04
CA LEU A 340 11.88 -21.87 12.26
C LEU A 340 10.73 -22.10 13.26
N GLY A 341 9.52 -22.39 12.79
CA GLY A 341 8.39 -22.84 13.62
C GLY A 341 8.65 -24.16 14.35
N GLU A 342 9.18 -25.18 13.66
CA GLU A 342 9.56 -26.46 14.27
C GLU A 342 10.74 -26.30 15.25
N LEU A 343 11.69 -25.41 14.96
CA LEU A 343 12.84 -25.11 15.83
C LEU A 343 12.48 -24.24 17.06
N LEU A 344 11.32 -23.59 17.06
CA LEU A 344 10.82 -22.76 18.15
C LEU A 344 9.53 -23.31 18.81
N ALA A 345 9.14 -24.54 18.49
CA ALA A 345 8.04 -25.24 19.15
C ALA A 345 8.35 -25.44 20.66
N PRO A 346 7.35 -25.46 21.56
CA PRO A 346 7.58 -25.56 23.01
C PRO A 346 8.29 -26.84 23.47
N ASP A 347 8.24 -27.89 22.65
CA ASP A 347 8.86 -29.21 22.82
C ASP A 347 10.04 -29.46 21.86
N ALA A 348 10.48 -28.45 21.10
CA ALA A 348 11.67 -28.53 20.27
C ALA A 348 12.93 -28.77 21.13
N THR A 349 13.75 -29.75 20.74
CA THR A 349 14.95 -30.17 21.49
C THR A 349 16.18 -30.25 20.60
N GLY A 350 17.36 -30.15 21.23
CA GLY A 350 18.65 -30.17 20.53
C GLY A 350 19.23 -28.77 20.33
N ARG A 351 20.54 -28.74 20.09
CA ARG A 351 21.38 -27.53 20.22
C ARG A 351 20.87 -26.31 19.44
N LEU A 352 20.35 -26.50 18.23
CA LEU A 352 19.85 -25.42 17.39
C LEU A 352 18.56 -24.81 17.98
N ALA A 353 17.58 -25.64 18.34
CA ALA A 353 16.35 -25.19 19.00
C ALA A 353 16.64 -24.52 20.36
N GLU A 354 17.53 -25.11 21.17
CA GLU A 354 17.95 -24.56 22.46
C GLU A 354 18.66 -23.20 22.34
N ALA A 355 19.51 -23.02 21.32
CA ALA A 355 20.15 -21.73 21.04
C ALA A 355 19.12 -20.70 20.56
N LEU A 356 18.27 -21.04 19.60
CA LEU A 356 17.22 -20.15 19.07
C LEU A 356 16.22 -19.73 20.15
N GLY A 357 15.78 -20.66 21.01
CA GLY A 357 14.92 -20.39 22.16
C GLY A 357 15.58 -19.56 23.28
N GLU A 358 16.90 -19.38 23.28
CA GLU A 358 17.60 -18.37 24.10
C GLU A 358 17.71 -17.03 23.38
N ALA A 359 18.13 -17.03 22.10
CA ALA A 359 18.25 -15.83 21.26
C ALA A 359 16.97 -14.99 21.23
N ARG A 360 15.80 -15.65 21.33
CA ARG A 360 14.47 -15.00 21.32
C ARG A 360 14.16 -14.23 22.61
N ARG A 361 14.92 -14.46 23.68
CA ARG A 361 14.78 -13.78 24.98
C ARG A 361 15.82 -12.67 25.16
N ASP A 362 17.05 -12.94 24.74
CA ASP A 362 18.15 -11.98 24.63
C ASP A 362 19.09 -12.47 23.52
N ALA A 363 19.50 -11.59 22.61
CA ALA A 363 20.38 -11.90 21.49
C ALA A 363 21.88 -11.72 21.80
N ALA A 364 22.23 -11.19 22.99
CA ALA A 364 23.62 -10.99 23.43
C ALA A 364 23.96 -11.48 24.86
N PRO A 365 23.31 -12.50 25.46
CA PRO A 365 23.63 -12.92 26.82
C PRO A 365 25.00 -13.63 26.88
N ALA A 366 25.65 -13.56 28.04
CA ALA A 366 27.00 -14.08 28.22
C ALA A 366 27.08 -15.60 27.94
N GLY A 367 27.87 -15.99 26.94
CA GLY A 367 28.03 -17.37 26.49
C GLY A 367 27.12 -17.81 25.33
N HIS A 368 26.21 -16.95 24.87
CA HIS A 368 25.27 -17.26 23.78
C HIS A 368 25.96 -17.65 22.47
N GLY A 369 26.95 -16.86 22.04
CA GLY A 369 27.79 -17.17 20.88
C GLY A 369 28.48 -18.53 20.94
N ARG A 370 28.69 -19.09 22.13
CA ARG A 370 29.21 -20.46 22.29
C ARG A 370 28.15 -21.51 21.92
N ARG A 371 26.89 -21.33 22.33
CA ARG A 371 25.78 -22.23 21.96
C ARG A 371 25.43 -22.16 20.48
N LEU A 372 25.46 -20.95 19.92
CA LEU A 372 25.34 -20.73 18.47
C LEU A 372 26.44 -21.48 17.70
N ARG A 373 27.70 -21.44 18.19
CA ARG A 373 28.80 -22.24 17.63
C ARG A 373 28.57 -23.74 17.80
N GLU A 374 28.20 -24.19 19.01
CA GLU A 374 27.90 -25.59 19.33
C GLU A 374 26.73 -26.15 18.48
N ALA A 375 25.81 -25.30 18.02
CA ALA A 375 24.71 -25.66 17.13
C ALA A 375 25.19 -25.88 15.68
N ILE A 376 26.04 -25.02 15.13
CA ILE A 376 26.65 -25.28 13.81
C ILE A 376 27.60 -26.50 13.88
N GLU A 377 28.38 -26.65 14.96
CA GLU A 377 29.17 -27.87 15.25
C GLU A 377 28.30 -29.14 15.42
N GLY A 378 26.98 -29.01 15.50
CA GLY A 378 26.02 -30.12 15.53
C GLY A 378 25.40 -30.44 14.17
N ASP A 379 25.52 -29.56 13.18
CA ASP A 379 24.98 -29.75 11.82
C ASP A 379 26.09 -30.24 10.88
N LEU A 380 26.05 -31.53 10.56
CA LEU A 380 27.01 -32.18 9.65
C LEU A 380 26.98 -31.61 8.22
N GLY A 381 25.91 -30.91 7.82
CA GLY A 381 25.82 -30.23 6.53
C GLY A 381 26.11 -28.73 6.59
N LEU A 382 26.26 -28.15 7.79
CA LEU A 382 26.42 -26.73 8.14
C LEU A 382 25.31 -25.78 7.68
N GLY A 383 24.57 -26.10 6.61
CA GLY A 383 23.62 -25.21 5.95
C GLY A 383 22.33 -24.95 6.72
N CYS A 384 21.84 -25.91 7.50
CA CYS A 384 20.58 -25.73 8.25
C CYS A 384 20.80 -24.89 9.51
N ALA A 385 21.86 -25.17 10.27
CA ALA A 385 22.25 -24.34 11.41
C ALA A 385 22.77 -22.98 10.94
N GLY A 386 23.62 -22.94 9.90
CA GLY A 386 24.21 -21.71 9.37
C GLY A 386 23.16 -20.66 9.00
N ARG A 387 22.11 -21.05 8.26
CA ARG A 387 20.98 -20.20 7.87
C ARG A 387 20.40 -19.38 9.04
N TYR A 388 20.13 -20.04 10.16
CA TYR A 388 19.51 -19.39 11.33
C TYR A 388 20.52 -18.76 12.28
N VAL A 389 21.74 -19.29 12.35
CA VAL A 389 22.76 -18.90 13.34
C VAL A 389 23.60 -17.71 12.87
N LEU A 390 24.01 -17.63 11.60
CA LEU A 390 24.93 -16.59 11.13
C LEU A 390 24.38 -15.16 11.33
N PRO A 391 23.10 -14.85 11.03
CA PRO A 391 22.56 -13.51 11.27
C PRO A 391 22.51 -13.16 12.77
N LEU A 392 22.32 -14.16 13.65
CA LEU A 392 22.35 -13.98 15.10
C LEU A 392 23.78 -13.76 15.64
N MET A 393 24.75 -14.53 15.15
CA MET A 393 26.17 -14.32 15.51
C MET A 393 26.66 -12.92 15.09
N LEU A 394 26.23 -12.45 13.93
CA LEU A 394 26.51 -11.10 13.45
C LEU A 394 25.82 -10.03 14.33
N ARG A 395 24.52 -10.20 14.60
CA ARG A 395 23.72 -9.26 15.41
C ARG A 395 24.17 -9.16 16.87
N GLY A 396 24.67 -10.25 17.44
CA GLY A 396 25.26 -10.33 18.79
C GLY A 396 26.76 -10.01 18.85
N HIS A 397 27.38 -9.64 17.72
CA HIS A 397 28.82 -9.36 17.59
C HIS A 397 29.73 -10.49 18.09
N HIS A 398 29.35 -11.75 17.83
CA HIS A 398 30.03 -12.94 18.32
C HIS A 398 31.26 -13.35 17.49
N GLY A 399 32.04 -12.38 17.02
CA GLY A 399 33.17 -12.56 16.08
C GLY A 399 34.17 -13.63 16.51
N ALA A 400 34.60 -13.64 17.77
CA ALA A 400 35.54 -14.65 18.30
C ALA A 400 35.00 -16.11 18.27
N HIS A 401 33.67 -16.28 18.27
CA HIS A 401 33.06 -17.61 18.09
C HIS A 401 32.97 -18.01 16.62
N ALA A 402 32.78 -17.03 15.72
CA ALA A 402 32.83 -17.25 14.27
C ALA A 402 34.27 -17.56 13.81
N GLU A 403 35.26 -16.84 14.34
CA GLU A 403 36.69 -17.07 14.11
C GLU A 403 37.11 -18.50 14.49
N ALA A 404 36.74 -18.94 15.69
CA ALA A 404 37.03 -20.28 16.17
C ALA A 404 36.38 -21.38 15.30
N LEU A 405 35.23 -21.10 14.67
CA LEU A 405 34.53 -22.03 13.79
C LEU A 405 35.08 -22.00 12.37
N ALA A 406 35.39 -20.82 11.81
CA ALA A 406 36.10 -20.71 10.54
C ALA A 406 37.46 -21.41 10.60
N ALA A 407 38.23 -21.22 11.68
CA ALA A 407 39.50 -21.91 11.90
C ALA A 407 39.36 -23.44 12.00
N LEU A 408 38.25 -23.95 12.56
CA LEU A 408 37.92 -25.38 12.54
C LEU A 408 37.67 -25.85 11.10
N LEU A 409 36.80 -25.15 10.37
CA LEU A 409 36.38 -25.48 9.01
C LEU A 409 37.51 -25.35 7.98
N SER A 410 38.51 -24.49 8.18
CA SER A 410 39.72 -24.40 7.33
C SER A 410 40.53 -25.70 7.26
N HIS A 411 40.29 -26.66 8.16
CA HIS A 411 40.97 -27.95 8.20
C HIS A 411 40.11 -29.12 7.71
N ASP A 412 38.84 -28.90 7.35
CA ASP A 412 37.94 -29.93 6.84
C ASP A 412 37.99 -29.98 5.30
N ALA A 413 38.38 -31.14 4.78
CA ALA A 413 38.48 -31.40 3.35
C ALA A 413 37.15 -31.81 2.68
N ALA A 414 36.04 -31.88 3.43
CA ALA A 414 34.72 -32.27 2.92
C ALA A 414 33.82 -31.10 2.46
N LEU A 415 34.31 -29.86 2.54
CA LEU A 415 33.51 -28.64 2.32
C LEU A 415 33.29 -28.28 0.83
N ASP A 416 33.09 -29.28 -0.05
CA ASP A 416 32.82 -29.07 -1.48
C ASP A 416 31.38 -28.61 -1.77
N ALA A 417 30.47 -28.67 -0.78
CA ALA A 417 29.08 -28.26 -0.96
C ALA A 417 28.94 -26.73 -1.02
N PRO A 418 28.26 -26.14 -2.02
CA PRO A 418 28.19 -24.68 -2.19
C PRO A 418 27.66 -23.94 -0.96
N ARG A 419 26.64 -24.50 -0.29
CA ARG A 419 26.07 -23.93 0.95
C ARG A 419 27.07 -23.94 2.12
N ALA A 420 27.90 -24.97 2.24
CA ALA A 420 28.94 -25.04 3.26
C ALA A 420 30.03 -23.98 3.00
N LEU A 421 30.37 -23.74 1.73
CA LEU A 421 31.26 -22.65 1.33
C LEU A 421 30.65 -21.27 1.61
N THR A 422 29.36 -21.05 1.35
CA THR A 422 28.66 -19.80 1.73
C THR A 422 28.69 -19.58 3.25
N VAL A 423 28.35 -20.61 4.04
CA VAL A 423 28.38 -20.54 5.51
C VAL A 423 29.78 -20.25 6.02
N HIS A 424 30.80 -20.91 5.48
CA HIS A 424 32.20 -20.66 5.86
C HIS A 424 32.67 -19.25 5.43
N ALA A 425 32.26 -18.76 4.25
CA ALA A 425 32.54 -17.38 3.83
C ALA A 425 31.91 -16.37 4.79
N ALA A 426 30.64 -16.55 5.16
CA ALA A 426 29.94 -15.70 6.13
C ALA A 426 30.55 -15.76 7.54
N LEU A 427 31.01 -16.92 8.01
CA LEU A 427 31.78 -17.04 9.26
C LEU A 427 33.08 -16.22 9.20
N ALA A 428 33.82 -16.31 8.09
CA ALA A 428 35.02 -15.51 7.88
C ALA A 428 34.71 -14.00 7.80
N MET A 429 33.54 -13.60 7.28
CA MET A 429 33.07 -12.21 7.33
C MET A 429 32.83 -11.75 8.78
N ILE A 430 32.07 -12.52 9.56
CA ILE A 430 31.75 -12.23 10.97
C ILE A 430 33.02 -12.24 11.85
N ALA A 431 34.04 -13.01 11.46
CA ALA A 431 35.35 -13.06 12.10
C ALA A 431 36.33 -11.92 11.67
N GLY A 432 35.98 -11.09 10.68
CA GLY A 432 36.87 -10.05 10.15
C GLY A 432 37.99 -10.58 9.24
N GLN A 433 37.91 -11.82 8.78
CA GLN A 433 38.94 -12.51 7.98
C GLN A 433 38.74 -12.27 6.47
N GLU A 434 38.77 -11.00 6.04
CA GLU A 434 38.37 -10.55 4.69
C GLU A 434 39.00 -11.36 3.53
N GLN A 435 40.29 -11.70 3.63
CA GLN A 435 40.99 -12.47 2.58
C GLN A 435 40.46 -13.90 2.46
N GLN A 436 40.19 -14.56 3.59
CA GLN A 436 39.59 -15.90 3.63
C GLN A 436 38.13 -15.85 3.17
N ALA A 437 37.36 -14.86 3.62
CA ALA A 437 35.98 -14.63 3.18
C ALA A 437 35.90 -14.42 1.65
N SER A 438 36.80 -13.62 1.06
CA SER A 438 36.85 -13.36 -0.38
C SER A 438 37.20 -14.60 -1.21
N LEU A 439 38.10 -15.46 -0.72
CA LEU A 439 38.41 -16.74 -1.36
C LEU A 439 37.22 -17.71 -1.29
N LEU A 440 36.64 -17.89 -0.10
CA LEU A 440 35.50 -18.79 0.13
C LEU A 440 34.24 -18.35 -0.62
N ALA A 441 33.97 -17.04 -0.68
CA ALA A 441 32.89 -16.47 -1.50
C ALA A 441 33.06 -16.79 -2.99
N THR A 442 34.31 -16.72 -3.50
CA THR A 442 34.62 -17.10 -4.88
C THR A 442 34.38 -18.58 -5.13
N ALA A 443 34.74 -19.45 -4.18
CA ALA A 443 34.46 -20.89 -4.25
C ALA A 443 32.95 -21.18 -4.20
N ALA A 444 32.22 -20.58 -3.26
CA ALA A 444 30.76 -20.72 -3.13
C ALA A 444 30.03 -20.30 -4.42
N GLY A 445 30.33 -19.11 -4.94
CA GLY A 445 29.71 -18.60 -6.16
C GLY A 445 30.04 -19.41 -7.42
N SER A 446 31.24 -20.00 -7.50
CA SER A 446 31.64 -20.84 -8.65
C SER A 446 31.15 -22.29 -8.58
N ALA A 447 30.84 -22.80 -7.38
CA ALA A 447 30.25 -24.13 -7.17
C ALA A 447 28.70 -24.11 -7.18
N SER A 448 28.07 -22.95 -6.97
CA SER A 448 26.61 -22.84 -6.85
C SER A 448 25.87 -23.10 -8.17
N PRO A 449 24.73 -23.83 -8.15
CA PRO A 449 23.83 -23.93 -9.31
C PRO A 449 23.06 -22.62 -9.59
N ASP A 450 22.98 -21.71 -8.61
CA ASP A 450 22.54 -20.32 -8.79
C ASP A 450 23.58 -19.36 -8.17
N PRO A 451 24.62 -18.99 -8.93
CA PRO A 451 25.61 -18.03 -8.48
C PRO A 451 25.00 -16.65 -8.15
N ALA A 452 23.93 -16.24 -8.85
CA ALA A 452 23.35 -14.91 -8.66
C ALA A 452 22.63 -14.79 -7.32
N ALA A 453 21.93 -15.84 -6.86
CA ALA A 453 21.39 -15.90 -5.50
C ALA A 453 22.50 -15.95 -4.44
N THR A 454 23.49 -16.84 -4.62
CA THR A 454 24.63 -16.97 -3.69
C THR A 454 25.41 -15.66 -3.52
N TRP A 455 25.65 -14.92 -4.61
CA TRP A 455 26.33 -13.62 -4.53
C TRP A 455 25.46 -12.50 -3.92
N ARG A 456 24.12 -12.53 -4.05
CA ARG A 456 23.22 -11.63 -3.30
C ARG A 456 23.28 -11.91 -1.79
N GLU A 457 23.23 -13.18 -1.39
CA GLU A 457 23.35 -13.61 0.01
C GLU A 457 24.69 -13.15 0.63
N LEU A 458 25.81 -13.41 -0.07
CA LEU A 458 27.15 -13.00 0.34
C LEU A 458 27.30 -11.47 0.41
N ALA A 459 26.62 -10.71 -0.47
CA ALA A 459 26.58 -9.25 -0.39
C ALA A 459 25.88 -8.74 0.87
N CYS A 460 24.75 -9.36 1.25
CA CYS A 460 24.03 -9.01 2.48
C CYS A 460 24.87 -9.29 3.73
N TYR A 461 25.52 -10.46 3.83
CA TYR A 461 26.42 -10.77 4.94
C TYR A 461 27.62 -9.82 4.99
N ALA A 462 28.29 -9.56 3.86
CA ALA A 462 29.44 -8.67 3.81
C ALA A 462 29.08 -7.23 4.18
N HIS A 463 27.94 -6.71 3.70
CA HIS A 463 27.45 -5.38 4.06
C HIS A 463 27.11 -5.27 5.55
N ALA A 464 26.37 -6.25 6.10
CA ALA A 464 26.02 -6.26 7.52
C ALA A 464 27.22 -6.50 8.45
N ALA A 465 28.30 -7.11 7.95
CA ALA A 465 29.60 -7.23 8.63
C ALA A 465 30.53 -6.01 8.41
N GLY A 466 30.11 -5.00 7.64
CA GLY A 466 30.91 -3.80 7.34
C GLY A 466 32.02 -3.98 6.30
N GLN A 467 32.13 -5.16 5.67
CA GLN A 467 33.17 -5.50 4.68
C GLN A 467 32.83 -4.92 3.30
N ARG A 468 32.93 -3.60 3.16
CA ARG A 468 32.55 -2.81 1.98
C ARG A 468 33.04 -3.42 0.65
N GLU A 469 34.33 -3.72 0.52
CA GLU A 469 34.89 -4.21 -0.75
C GLU A 469 34.38 -5.60 -1.12
N LEU A 470 34.14 -6.47 -0.13
CA LEU A 470 33.56 -7.78 -0.37
C LEU A 470 32.06 -7.70 -0.70
N ALA A 471 31.33 -6.76 -0.10
CA ALA A 471 29.93 -6.46 -0.47
C ALA A 471 29.83 -5.91 -1.90
N LEU A 472 30.66 -4.90 -2.23
CA LEU A 472 30.74 -4.32 -3.57
C LEU A 472 31.17 -5.33 -4.63
N ARG A 473 32.12 -6.21 -4.31
CA ARG A 473 32.48 -7.34 -5.18
C ARG A 473 31.29 -8.26 -5.37
N SER A 474 30.68 -8.74 -4.28
CA SER A 474 29.56 -9.70 -4.36
C SER A 474 28.37 -9.14 -5.16
N LEU A 475 28.05 -7.85 -5.02
CA LEU A 475 27.03 -7.17 -5.83
C LEU A 475 27.39 -7.13 -7.32
N ARG A 476 28.66 -6.90 -7.68
CA ARG A 476 29.14 -6.94 -9.07
C ARG A 476 29.05 -8.36 -9.64
N GLU A 477 29.47 -9.37 -8.88
CA GLU A 477 29.43 -10.78 -9.31
C GLU A 477 27.96 -11.24 -9.47
N ALA A 478 27.06 -10.90 -8.53
CA ALA A 478 25.62 -11.16 -8.64
C ALA A 478 25.00 -10.53 -9.89
N LEU A 479 25.40 -9.30 -10.23
CA LEU A 479 24.96 -8.60 -11.44
C LEU A 479 25.50 -9.29 -12.70
N MET A 480 26.78 -9.66 -12.73
CA MET A 480 27.41 -10.38 -13.84
C MET A 480 26.77 -11.75 -14.11
N HIS A 481 26.23 -12.41 -13.09
CA HIS A 481 25.47 -13.65 -13.20
C HIS A 481 23.96 -13.45 -13.48
N THR A 482 23.44 -12.21 -13.43
CA THR A 482 22.03 -11.91 -13.70
C THR A 482 21.79 -11.64 -15.20
N PRO A 483 20.78 -12.26 -15.84
CA PRO A 483 20.54 -12.11 -17.27
C PRO A 483 20.44 -10.65 -17.74
N ARG A 484 21.16 -10.32 -18.83
CA ARG A 484 21.25 -8.97 -19.44
C ARG A 484 21.85 -7.87 -18.56
N LEU A 485 22.29 -8.17 -17.33
CA LEU A 485 22.71 -7.17 -16.33
C LEU A 485 21.58 -6.17 -15.97
N ASP A 486 20.32 -6.57 -16.13
CA ASP A 486 19.13 -5.71 -15.99
C ASP A 486 18.38 -6.02 -14.68
N ASP A 487 18.98 -5.62 -13.56
CA ASP A 487 18.40 -5.72 -12.21
C ASP A 487 18.54 -4.37 -11.49
N PRO A 488 17.48 -3.55 -11.48
CA PRO A 488 17.48 -2.24 -10.82
C PRO A 488 17.74 -2.31 -9.31
N SER A 489 17.37 -3.42 -8.64
CA SER A 489 17.63 -3.63 -7.22
C SER A 489 19.12 -3.83 -6.96
N LEU A 490 19.81 -4.67 -7.74
CA LEU A 490 21.27 -4.83 -7.68
C LEU A 490 22.01 -3.53 -8.02
N HIS A 491 21.59 -2.79 -9.05
CA HIS A 491 22.21 -1.50 -9.39
C HIS A 491 22.06 -0.46 -8.27
N ARG A 492 20.88 -0.38 -7.64
CA ARG A 492 20.62 0.48 -6.47
C ARG A 492 21.45 0.06 -5.27
N ALA A 493 21.49 -1.23 -4.95
CA ALA A 493 22.29 -1.79 -3.86
C ALA A 493 23.80 -1.49 -4.04
N LEU A 494 24.31 -1.65 -5.28
CA LEU A 494 25.69 -1.35 -5.62
C LEU A 494 26.03 0.13 -5.39
N LEU A 495 25.14 1.06 -5.75
CA LEU A 495 25.33 2.48 -5.48
C LEU A 495 25.27 2.79 -3.98
N LEU A 496 24.30 2.26 -3.24
CA LEU A 496 24.16 2.49 -1.80
C LEU A 496 25.38 1.98 -1.02
N ALA A 497 25.85 0.76 -1.31
CA ALA A 497 27.08 0.20 -0.74
C ALA A 497 28.34 0.96 -1.17
N GLY A 498 28.36 1.50 -2.40
CA GLY A 498 29.46 2.32 -2.92
C GLY A 498 29.61 3.63 -2.16
N LEU A 499 28.49 4.37 -2.02
CA LEU A 499 28.42 5.65 -1.34
C LEU A 499 28.68 5.53 0.17
N ALA A 500 28.19 4.45 0.82
CA ALA A 500 28.34 4.25 2.26
C ALA A 500 29.80 4.32 2.74
N GLY A 501 30.75 3.75 1.98
CA GLY A 501 32.16 3.81 2.35
C GLY A 501 32.88 5.12 2.00
N ILE A 502 32.31 5.98 1.13
CA ILE A 502 32.90 7.31 0.89
C ILE A 502 32.67 8.22 2.11
N ASP A 503 31.59 7.98 2.86
CA ASP A 503 31.32 8.65 4.15
C ASP A 503 32.32 8.23 5.26
N THR A 504 32.87 7.01 5.19
CA THR A 504 33.85 6.49 6.17
C THR A 504 35.30 6.83 5.83
N ASP A 505 35.70 6.89 4.55
CA ASP A 505 37.07 7.24 4.10
C ASP A 505 37.35 8.77 4.17
N TRP A 506 36.87 9.39 5.25
CA TRP A 506 36.55 10.81 5.35
C TRP A 506 37.77 11.76 5.35
N ASN A 507 39.00 11.25 5.32
CA ASN A 507 40.22 12.02 5.07
C ASN A 507 40.21 12.73 3.70
N LEU A 508 39.32 12.33 2.78
CA LEU A 508 39.10 12.97 1.48
C LEU A 508 38.08 14.14 1.50
N ARG A 509 37.42 14.44 2.63
CA ARG A 509 36.31 15.44 2.72
C ARG A 509 36.66 16.85 2.25
N GLU A 510 37.90 17.26 2.46
CA GLU A 510 38.44 18.58 2.09
C GLU A 510 39.12 18.58 0.72
N ALA A 511 39.41 17.41 0.14
CA ALA A 511 40.00 17.27 -1.18
C ALA A 511 38.91 17.33 -2.26
N ALA A 512 39.08 18.21 -3.26
CA ALA A 512 38.11 18.36 -4.35
C ALA A 512 37.84 17.04 -5.12
N ALA A 513 38.81 16.12 -5.16
CA ALA A 513 38.64 14.79 -5.75
C ALA A 513 37.57 13.94 -5.02
N GLY A 514 37.57 13.94 -3.68
CA GLY A 514 36.62 13.17 -2.88
C GLY A 514 35.17 13.67 -2.96
N GLN A 515 34.96 14.89 -3.46
CA GLN A 515 33.63 15.45 -3.70
C GLN A 515 33.09 15.09 -5.09
N ALA A 516 33.97 14.84 -6.07
CA ALA A 516 33.59 14.51 -7.43
C ALA A 516 33.15 13.04 -7.60
N GLU A 517 33.74 12.12 -6.84
CA GLU A 517 33.53 10.67 -7.00
C GLU A 517 32.13 10.18 -6.62
N PRO A 518 31.49 10.58 -5.48
CA PRO A 518 30.09 10.27 -5.22
C PRO A 518 29.17 10.79 -6.31
N ALA A 519 29.45 12.00 -6.79
CA ALA A 519 28.64 12.68 -7.78
C ALA A 519 28.73 12.04 -9.17
N ALA A 520 29.90 11.51 -9.53
CA ALA A 520 30.10 10.69 -10.72
C ALA A 520 29.28 9.39 -10.63
N HIS A 521 29.38 8.63 -9.54
CA HIS A 521 28.65 7.36 -9.39
C HIS A 521 27.12 7.50 -9.43
N VAL A 522 26.56 8.53 -8.80
CA VAL A 522 25.11 8.84 -8.88
C VAL A 522 24.71 9.19 -10.32
N ARG A 523 25.51 10.02 -11.01
CA ARG A 523 25.26 10.40 -12.41
C ARG A 523 25.34 9.18 -13.33
N ASP A 524 26.37 8.35 -13.18
CA ASP A 524 26.57 7.13 -13.96
C ASP A 524 25.37 6.18 -13.85
N LEU A 525 24.78 6.01 -12.66
CA LEU A 525 23.56 5.22 -12.49
C LEU A 525 22.37 5.84 -13.24
N VAL A 526 22.12 7.13 -13.04
CA VAL A 526 20.95 7.81 -13.63
C VAL A 526 21.08 7.94 -15.15
N GLU A 527 22.28 8.13 -15.69
CA GLU A 527 22.50 8.19 -17.13
C GLU A 527 22.33 6.83 -17.83
N ARG A 528 22.61 5.71 -17.14
CA ARG A 528 22.32 4.35 -17.63
C ARG A 528 20.82 4.03 -17.66
N VAL A 529 20.01 4.72 -16.86
CA VAL A 529 18.55 4.57 -16.90
C VAL A 529 17.98 5.26 -18.14
N GLU A 530 17.07 4.57 -18.83
CA GLU A 530 16.29 5.10 -19.97
C GLU A 530 15.71 6.49 -19.68
N PRO A 531 15.85 7.50 -20.58
CA PRO A 531 15.51 8.90 -20.29
C PRO A 531 14.15 9.14 -19.63
N VAL A 532 13.10 8.42 -20.04
CA VAL A 532 11.76 8.53 -19.45
C VAL A 532 11.71 8.06 -17.98
N ARG A 533 12.54 7.08 -17.58
CA ARG A 533 12.61 6.56 -16.20
C ARG A 533 13.53 7.36 -15.29
N ARG A 534 14.37 8.25 -15.82
CA ARG A 534 15.37 9.02 -15.04
C ARG A 534 14.76 9.93 -13.98
N PHE A 535 13.50 10.36 -14.14
CA PHE A 535 12.79 11.09 -13.11
C PHE A 535 12.54 10.18 -11.89
N ALA A 536 11.83 9.07 -12.07
CA ALA A 536 11.54 8.12 -11.00
C ALA A 536 12.81 7.57 -10.34
N ALA A 537 13.84 7.23 -11.12
CA ALA A 537 15.12 6.75 -10.58
C ALA A 537 15.80 7.75 -9.63
N ARG A 538 15.64 9.07 -9.84
CA ARG A 538 16.15 10.09 -8.90
C ARG A 538 15.29 10.22 -7.65
N GLU A 539 13.97 10.17 -7.77
CA GLU A 539 13.06 10.19 -6.62
C GLU A 539 13.27 8.97 -5.71
N GLU A 540 13.32 7.77 -6.30
CA GLU A 540 13.63 6.52 -5.60
C GLU A 540 15.00 6.55 -4.92
N LEU A 541 16.03 7.08 -5.60
CA LEU A 541 17.37 7.19 -5.03
C LEU A 541 17.44 8.25 -3.92
N ALA A 542 16.83 9.42 -4.10
CA ALA A 542 16.76 10.46 -3.07
C ALA A 542 16.03 9.97 -1.81
N ARG A 543 14.93 9.23 -1.99
CA ARG A 543 14.23 8.51 -0.93
C ARG A 543 15.16 7.51 -0.25
N ALA A 544 15.78 6.60 -0.99
CA ALA A 544 16.65 5.56 -0.44
C ALA A 544 17.84 6.13 0.34
N LEU A 545 18.42 7.25 -0.12
CA LEU A 545 19.45 8.03 0.57
C LEU A 545 18.93 8.75 1.83
N SER A 546 17.70 9.24 1.82
CA SER A 546 17.06 9.81 3.02
C SER A 546 16.90 8.77 4.14
N GLU A 547 16.61 7.51 3.78
CA GLU A 547 16.42 6.42 4.73
C GLU A 547 17.75 5.92 5.35
N GLN A 548 18.89 6.13 4.69
CA GLN A 548 20.23 5.73 5.18
C GLN A 548 20.62 6.40 6.51
N PRO A 549 21.03 5.63 7.55
CA PRO A 549 21.38 6.19 8.86
C PRO A 549 22.83 6.70 8.94
N TRP A 550 23.74 6.20 8.10
CA TRP A 550 25.14 6.63 8.04
C TRP A 550 25.29 8.01 7.36
N LEU A 551 24.49 8.26 6.32
CA LEU A 551 24.50 9.51 5.57
C LEU A 551 24.05 10.67 6.49
N ASP A 552 24.88 11.70 6.64
CA ASP A 552 24.59 12.89 7.46
C ASP A 552 24.01 14.06 6.64
N ALA A 553 23.90 15.25 7.25
CA ALA A 553 23.34 16.43 6.58
C ALA A 553 24.28 17.01 5.49
N ASP A 554 25.58 17.06 5.76
CA ASP A 554 26.60 17.55 4.83
C ASP A 554 26.74 16.61 3.62
N ALA A 555 26.73 15.30 3.87
CA ALA A 555 26.77 14.27 2.84
C ALA A 555 25.52 14.34 1.95
N ARG A 556 24.31 14.56 2.52
CA ARG A 556 23.10 14.82 1.72
C ARG A 556 23.23 16.08 0.86
N GLN A 557 23.71 17.19 1.44
CA GLN A 557 23.88 18.44 0.70
C GLN A 557 24.87 18.30 -0.47
N ARG A 558 25.94 17.51 -0.30
CA ARG A 558 26.93 17.20 -1.35
C ARG A 558 26.37 16.31 -2.47
N LEU A 559 25.32 15.53 -2.20
CA LEU A 559 24.64 14.69 -3.19
C LEU A 559 23.51 15.40 -3.96
N GLU A 560 22.97 16.53 -3.47
CA GLU A 560 21.94 17.30 -4.21
C GLU A 560 22.38 17.63 -5.67
N PRO A 561 23.60 18.14 -5.95
CA PRO A 561 24.03 18.48 -7.31
C PRO A 561 24.36 17.26 -8.19
N ALA A 562 24.42 16.06 -7.60
CA ALA A 562 24.63 14.82 -8.33
C ALA A 562 23.31 14.21 -8.82
N LEU A 563 22.29 14.25 -7.95
CA LEU A 563 20.91 13.93 -8.30
C LEU A 563 20.37 14.96 -9.29
N TRP A 564 20.55 16.26 -8.98
CA TRP A 564 19.91 17.36 -9.70
C TRP A 564 20.97 18.39 -10.17
N PRO A 565 21.67 18.11 -11.28
CA PRO A 565 22.79 18.94 -11.74
C PRO A 565 22.38 20.30 -12.32
N GLU A 566 21.11 20.47 -12.70
CA GLU A 566 20.55 21.71 -13.23
C GLU A 566 19.48 22.29 -12.29
N PRO A 567 19.39 23.63 -12.12
CA PRO A 567 18.39 24.25 -11.25
C PRO A 567 16.95 23.88 -11.61
N ASP A 568 16.63 23.79 -12.90
CA ASP A 568 15.28 23.49 -13.38
C ASP A 568 14.90 22.02 -13.10
N VAL A 569 15.87 21.11 -13.19
CA VAL A 569 15.72 19.71 -12.76
C VAL A 569 15.54 19.65 -11.24
N ALA A 570 16.30 20.44 -10.47
CA ALA A 570 16.15 20.55 -9.02
C ALA A 570 14.82 21.22 -8.59
N GLN A 571 14.14 21.95 -9.47
CA GLN A 571 12.80 22.49 -9.23
C GLN A 571 11.71 21.45 -9.51
N ALA A 572 11.83 20.67 -10.59
CA ALA A 572 10.90 19.58 -10.89
C ALA A 572 10.91 18.47 -9.82
N HIS A 573 12.07 18.22 -9.19
CA HIS A 573 12.27 17.22 -8.14
C HIS A 573 12.00 17.74 -6.71
N GLY A 574 10.88 18.46 -6.51
CA GLY A 574 10.53 19.02 -5.20
C GLY A 574 10.43 17.98 -4.07
N ILE A 575 9.87 16.79 -4.37
CA ILE A 575 9.63 15.73 -3.40
C ILE A 575 10.93 15.03 -2.98
N GLY A 576 11.77 14.60 -3.93
CA GLY A 576 13.06 13.97 -3.63
C GLY A 576 14.00 14.90 -2.86
N ARG A 577 13.97 16.20 -3.16
CA ARG A 577 14.70 17.22 -2.39
C ARG A 577 14.16 17.39 -0.98
N ALA A 578 12.84 17.32 -0.78
CA ALA A 578 12.24 17.33 0.53
C ALA A 578 12.60 16.08 1.36
N TRP A 579 12.67 14.89 0.75
CA TRP A 579 13.20 13.68 1.39
C TRP A 579 14.66 13.86 1.85
N MET A 580 15.52 14.43 1.01
CA MET A 580 16.91 14.73 1.37
C MET A 580 17.01 15.82 2.46
N GLY A 581 16.08 16.78 2.50
CA GLY A 581 16.00 17.80 3.55
C GLY A 581 15.53 17.29 4.91
N LEU A 582 14.67 16.26 4.93
CA LEU A 582 13.95 15.76 6.11
C LEU A 582 14.86 15.42 7.30
N ARG A 583 15.94 14.64 7.06
CA ARG A 583 16.92 14.29 8.11
C ARG A 583 17.94 15.38 8.41
N SER A 584 18.11 16.34 7.49
CA SER A 584 18.98 17.50 7.68
C SER A 584 18.32 18.60 8.53
N GLY A 585 17.13 18.34 9.10
CA GLY A 585 16.38 19.30 9.94
C GLY A 585 15.77 20.47 9.17
N ARG A 586 15.83 20.44 7.82
CA ARG A 586 15.23 21.45 6.96
C ARG A 586 13.76 21.08 6.71
N PRO A 587 12.77 21.80 7.25
CA PRO A 587 11.38 21.54 6.89
C PRO A 587 11.21 21.83 5.39
N PRO A 588 10.53 20.95 4.63
CA PRO A 588 10.19 21.24 3.25
C PRO A 588 9.05 22.26 3.18
N ASP A 589 9.04 23.03 2.11
CA ASP A 589 8.00 24.04 1.84
C ASP A 589 6.82 23.35 1.13
N LEU A 590 6.12 22.49 1.89
CA LEU A 590 4.99 21.69 1.42
C LEU A 590 3.92 21.63 2.51
N GLN A 591 2.75 22.21 2.25
CA GLN A 591 1.60 22.16 3.16
C GLN A 591 0.61 21.07 2.74
N PRO A 592 -0.21 20.53 3.67
CA PRO A 592 -1.30 19.60 3.34
C PRO A 592 -2.38 20.14 2.39
N ALA A 593 -2.35 21.43 2.06
CA ALA A 593 -3.24 22.06 1.07
C ALA A 593 -2.66 22.09 -0.36
N ASP A 594 -1.36 21.84 -0.51
CA ASP A 594 -0.63 21.88 -1.79
C ASP A 594 -0.58 20.49 -2.46
N VAL A 595 -0.98 19.44 -1.72
CA VAL A 595 -0.84 18.04 -2.12
C VAL A 595 -2.14 17.50 -2.71
N GLY A 596 -2.09 17.09 -3.98
CA GLY A 596 -3.20 16.42 -4.65
C GLY A 596 -3.53 15.06 -4.03
N PRO A 597 -4.80 14.62 -4.03
CA PRO A 597 -5.17 13.37 -3.39
C PRO A 597 -4.67 12.11 -4.13
N LEU A 598 -4.06 12.24 -5.31
CA LEU A 598 -3.39 11.14 -6.00
C LEU A 598 -1.85 11.25 -5.99
N ASP A 599 -1.28 12.26 -5.31
CA ASP A 599 0.15 12.43 -5.13
C ASP A 599 0.62 11.66 -3.89
N LEU A 600 1.00 10.40 -4.08
CA LEU A 600 1.34 9.49 -2.99
C LEU A 600 2.68 9.87 -2.38
N ALA A 601 3.69 10.21 -3.19
CA ALA A 601 5.02 10.55 -2.70
C ALA A 601 5.01 11.83 -1.83
N SER A 602 4.17 12.82 -2.16
CA SER A 602 3.93 13.98 -1.28
C SER A 602 3.14 13.62 -0.02
N GLN A 603 2.10 12.78 -0.09
CA GLN A 603 1.40 12.30 1.11
C GLN A 603 2.32 11.50 2.04
N GLU A 604 3.22 10.69 1.50
CA GLU A 604 4.21 9.93 2.26
C GLU A 604 5.14 10.85 3.06
N LEU A 605 5.62 11.89 2.41
CA LEU A 605 6.44 12.93 3.04
C LEU A 605 5.67 13.67 4.15
N LEU A 606 4.41 14.06 3.91
CA LEU A 606 3.56 14.70 4.93
C LEU A 606 3.24 13.76 6.12
N VAL A 607 3.11 12.45 5.90
CA VAL A 607 2.95 11.46 6.98
C VAL A 607 4.27 11.26 7.73
N ALA A 608 5.42 11.23 7.06
CA ALA A 608 6.73 11.17 7.70
C ALA A 608 7.03 12.39 8.56
N LEU A 609 6.62 13.58 8.10
CA LEU A 609 6.63 14.85 8.85
C LEU A 609 5.59 14.91 9.98
N ARG A 610 4.63 13.97 10.03
CA ARG A 610 3.44 13.97 10.89
C ARG A 610 2.52 15.19 10.70
N ALA A 611 2.67 15.89 9.56
CA ALA A 611 1.77 16.97 9.12
C ALA A 611 0.39 16.42 8.68
N GLN A 612 0.33 15.15 8.30
CA GLN A 612 -0.89 14.44 7.90
C GLN A 612 -1.09 13.17 8.75
N PRO A 613 -2.29 12.89 9.27
CA PRO A 613 -2.55 11.70 10.12
C PRO A 613 -2.59 10.37 9.33
N GLY A 614 -2.46 10.44 8.01
CA GLY A 614 -2.43 9.30 7.08
C GLY A 614 -3.28 9.55 5.83
N ILE A 615 -3.36 8.52 4.98
CA ILE A 615 -4.05 8.47 3.66
C ILE A 615 -5.32 9.34 3.59
N LEU A 616 -5.44 10.16 2.53
CA LEU A 616 -6.64 10.95 2.25
C LEU A 616 -7.79 10.06 1.75
N PRO A 617 -9.07 10.38 2.08
CA PRO A 617 -10.22 9.55 1.68
C PRO A 617 -10.36 9.30 0.17
N ALA A 618 -9.96 10.23 -0.68
CA ALA A 618 -10.00 10.05 -2.14
C ALA A 618 -8.90 9.11 -2.65
N THR A 619 -7.70 9.13 -2.04
CA THR A 619 -6.66 8.13 -2.30
C THR A 619 -7.16 6.74 -1.90
N GLU A 620 -7.75 6.62 -0.72
CA GLU A 620 -8.36 5.37 -0.23
C GLU A 620 -9.46 4.86 -1.18
N ALA A 621 -10.28 5.77 -1.73
CA ALA A 621 -11.36 5.44 -2.66
C ALA A 621 -10.89 4.91 -4.02
N PHE A 622 -9.92 5.57 -4.66
CA PHE A 622 -9.70 5.46 -6.12
C PHE A 622 -8.31 4.97 -6.54
N VAL A 623 -7.37 4.85 -5.60
CA VAL A 623 -6.04 4.25 -5.86
C VAL A 623 -6.05 2.80 -5.39
N GLU A 624 -5.37 1.92 -6.12
CA GLU A 624 -5.24 0.53 -5.70
C GLU A 624 -4.34 0.37 -4.45
N PRO A 625 -4.64 -0.58 -3.54
CA PRO A 625 -3.77 -0.92 -2.41
C PRO A 625 -2.28 -1.25 -2.67
N PRO A 626 -1.83 -1.82 -3.82
CA PRO A 626 -0.42 -2.04 -4.13
C PRO A 626 0.33 -0.71 -4.32
N ARG A 627 -0.26 0.21 -5.09
CA ARG A 627 0.33 1.53 -5.37
C ARG A 627 0.49 2.34 -4.07
N MET A 628 -0.40 2.11 -3.10
CA MET A 628 -0.35 2.69 -1.76
C MET A 628 0.53 1.94 -0.74
N GLU A 629 1.29 0.89 -1.08
CA GLU A 629 2.03 0.10 -0.07
C GLU A 629 3.05 0.94 0.73
N ALA A 630 3.85 1.76 0.05
CA ALA A 630 4.84 2.62 0.71
C ALA A 630 4.17 3.68 1.62
N LEU A 631 3.06 4.28 1.19
CA LEU A 631 2.23 5.18 2.00
C LEU A 631 1.59 4.48 3.21
N ARG A 632 1.05 3.28 3.03
CA ARG A 632 0.51 2.47 4.12
C ARG A 632 1.62 2.12 5.13
N LEU A 633 2.83 1.82 4.67
CA LEU A 633 3.96 1.50 5.54
C LEU A 633 4.46 2.73 6.29
N MET A 634 4.47 3.91 5.65
CA MET A 634 4.79 5.17 6.31
C MET A 634 3.74 5.53 7.38
N VAL A 635 2.46 5.28 7.11
CA VAL A 635 1.37 5.42 8.10
C VAL A 635 1.55 4.46 9.28
N ALA A 636 1.87 3.18 9.03
CA ALA A 636 2.18 2.19 10.07
C ALA A 636 3.36 2.60 10.96
N ARG A 637 4.41 3.18 10.37
CA ARG A 637 5.63 3.64 11.06
C ARG A 637 5.44 4.96 11.83
N GLN A 638 4.79 5.96 11.24
CA GLN A 638 4.89 7.36 11.71
C GLN A 638 3.58 8.06 12.10
N SER A 639 2.39 7.52 11.79
CA SER A 639 1.13 8.21 12.10
C SER A 639 0.97 8.49 13.60
N GLY A 640 0.45 9.67 13.94
CA GLY A 640 0.11 10.03 15.32
C GLY A 640 -1.05 9.23 15.92
N GLU A 641 -1.88 8.60 15.09
CA GLU A 641 -3.01 7.79 15.55
C GLU A 641 -2.59 6.33 15.77
N TRP A 642 -2.34 5.94 17.02
CA TRP A 642 -1.96 4.58 17.41
C TRP A 642 -2.84 3.48 16.79
N VAL A 643 -4.15 3.69 16.83
CA VAL A 643 -5.14 2.72 16.32
C VAL A 643 -5.12 2.62 14.79
N ARG A 644 -4.67 3.67 14.08
CA ARG A 644 -4.43 3.61 12.63
C ARG A 644 -3.13 2.88 12.32
N ARG A 645 -2.05 3.16 13.07
CA ARG A 645 -0.73 2.51 12.90
C ARG A 645 -0.83 0.98 12.87
N TRP A 646 -1.37 0.37 13.94
CA TRP A 646 -1.40 -1.09 14.02
C TRP A 646 -2.39 -1.73 13.05
N ARG A 647 -3.54 -1.09 12.76
CA ARG A 647 -4.48 -1.57 11.73
C ARG A 647 -3.85 -1.57 10.34
N THR A 648 -3.17 -0.49 9.96
CA THR A 648 -2.48 -0.42 8.66
C THR A 648 -1.31 -1.39 8.60
N ALA A 649 -0.61 -1.63 9.71
CA ALA A 649 0.45 -2.64 9.78
C ALA A 649 -0.09 -4.08 9.63
N ILE A 650 -1.19 -4.44 10.29
CA ILE A 650 -1.84 -5.75 10.11
C ILE A 650 -2.36 -5.90 8.68
N GLY A 651 -3.04 -4.87 8.16
CA GLY A 651 -3.53 -4.85 6.78
C GLY A 651 -2.41 -4.92 5.73
N LEU A 652 -1.18 -4.52 6.06
CA LEU A 652 0.00 -4.76 5.22
C LEU A 652 0.63 -6.14 5.44
N ALA A 653 0.64 -6.66 6.66
CA ALA A 653 1.18 -7.98 6.96
C ALA A 653 0.39 -9.10 6.25
N THR A 654 -0.94 -8.96 6.11
CA THR A 654 -1.80 -9.96 5.45
C THR A 654 -2.20 -9.62 4.02
N TRP A 655 -1.95 -8.40 3.55
CA TRP A 655 -2.19 -7.98 2.18
C TRP A 655 -1.04 -7.08 1.68
N GLY A 656 -0.32 -7.53 0.64
CA GLY A 656 0.70 -6.75 -0.06
C GLY A 656 1.89 -7.57 -0.54
N THR A 657 2.90 -6.93 -1.13
CA THR A 657 4.15 -7.60 -1.57
C THR A 657 4.93 -8.22 -0.41
N PRO A 658 5.73 -9.29 -0.64
CA PRO A 658 6.56 -9.94 0.39
C PRO A 658 7.34 -8.98 1.29
N ARG A 659 8.03 -8.01 0.69
CA ARG A 659 8.81 -6.98 1.39
C ARG A 659 7.93 -6.14 2.33
N SER A 660 6.78 -5.69 1.84
CA SER A 660 5.81 -4.92 2.63
C SER A 660 5.21 -5.74 3.77
N ARG A 661 4.90 -7.03 3.55
CA ARG A 661 4.41 -7.93 4.61
C ARG A 661 5.44 -8.08 5.73
N ALA A 662 6.70 -8.36 5.39
CA ALA A 662 7.80 -8.47 6.35
C ALA A 662 8.05 -7.17 7.11
N GLN A 663 8.15 -6.04 6.40
CA GLN A 663 8.40 -4.73 7.00
C GLN A 663 7.24 -4.26 7.90
N ALA A 664 6.00 -4.58 7.57
CA ALA A 664 4.85 -4.28 8.44
C ALA A 664 4.79 -5.20 9.67
N MET A 665 5.17 -6.46 9.53
CA MET A 665 5.26 -7.40 10.66
C MET A 665 6.38 -7.01 11.64
N ALA A 666 7.53 -6.54 11.15
CA ALA A 666 8.57 -5.94 12.00
C ALA A 666 8.03 -4.73 12.79
N VAL A 667 7.31 -3.81 12.13
CA VAL A 667 6.69 -2.64 12.79
C VAL A 667 5.65 -3.07 13.84
N LEU A 668 4.91 -4.17 13.65
CA LEU A 668 4.04 -4.74 14.69
C LEU A 668 4.84 -5.26 15.90
N LEU A 669 5.95 -5.96 15.69
CA LEU A 669 6.80 -6.47 16.78
C LEU A 669 7.63 -5.38 17.48
N GLU A 670 7.82 -4.21 16.86
CA GLU A 670 8.33 -2.99 17.49
C GLU A 670 7.27 -2.29 18.36
N MET A 671 6.01 -2.30 17.93
CA MET A 671 4.89 -1.69 18.65
C MET A 671 4.36 -2.55 19.81
N ALA A 672 4.55 -3.87 19.75
CA ALA A 672 4.06 -4.82 20.73
C ALA A 672 4.86 -4.84 22.04
N SER A 673 4.17 -5.00 23.18
CA SER A 673 4.81 -5.37 24.45
C SER A 673 5.41 -6.78 24.40
N ALA A 674 6.22 -7.18 25.39
CA ALA A 674 6.91 -8.47 25.41
C ALA A 674 5.96 -9.70 25.35
N GLU A 675 4.75 -9.58 25.90
CA GLU A 675 3.72 -10.63 25.84
C GLU A 675 3.05 -10.68 24.46
N GLN A 676 2.59 -9.53 23.97
CA GLN A 676 1.99 -9.39 22.63
C GLN A 676 2.98 -9.81 21.52
N ARG A 677 4.28 -9.48 21.65
CA ARG A 677 5.36 -9.93 20.77
C ARG A 677 5.45 -11.45 20.73
N GLN A 678 5.31 -12.14 21.87
CA GLN A 678 5.32 -13.60 21.91
C GLN A 678 4.07 -14.22 21.26
N ALA A 679 2.90 -13.62 21.47
CA ALA A 679 1.66 -14.06 20.81
C ALA A 679 1.72 -13.86 19.28
N LEU A 680 2.24 -12.73 18.81
CA LEU A 680 2.42 -12.43 17.39
C LEU A 680 3.46 -13.34 16.74
N VAL A 681 4.56 -13.64 17.44
CA VAL A 681 5.56 -14.62 16.98
C VAL A 681 4.94 -16.03 16.91
N ALA A 682 4.09 -16.43 17.86
CA ALA A 682 3.39 -17.71 17.78
C ALA A 682 2.50 -17.79 16.52
N VAL A 683 1.65 -16.78 16.27
CA VAL A 683 0.81 -16.72 15.07
C VAL A 683 1.65 -16.72 13.78
N LEU A 684 2.82 -16.06 13.76
CA LEU A 684 3.74 -16.02 12.63
C LEU A 684 4.38 -17.40 12.33
N LEU A 685 4.83 -18.11 13.36
CA LEU A 685 5.51 -19.41 13.25
C LEU A 685 4.58 -20.54 12.76
N GLU A 686 3.27 -20.36 12.86
CA GLU A 686 2.25 -21.24 12.27
C GLU A 686 2.10 -21.09 10.73
N ALA A 687 2.91 -20.23 10.10
CA ALA A 687 2.92 -19.92 8.67
C ALA A 687 1.52 -19.61 8.06
N PRO A 688 0.73 -18.70 8.65
CA PRO A 688 -0.67 -18.50 8.29
C PRO A 688 -0.83 -17.80 6.93
N ALA A 689 -2.02 -17.93 6.37
CA ALA A 689 -2.35 -17.41 5.05
C ALA A 689 -2.33 -15.88 4.98
N ALA A 690 -1.78 -15.35 3.90
CA ALA A 690 -1.88 -13.98 3.45
C ALA A 690 -2.33 -13.95 1.97
N VAL A 691 -2.53 -12.76 1.43
CA VAL A 691 -2.76 -12.58 -0.01
C VAL A 691 -1.85 -11.50 -0.60
N GLU A 692 -1.56 -11.62 -1.88
CA GLU A 692 -0.78 -10.64 -2.64
C GLU A 692 -1.49 -10.25 -3.95
N PRO A 693 -1.24 -9.04 -4.48
CA PRO A 693 -1.81 -8.60 -5.75
C PRO A 693 -1.28 -9.42 -6.93
N SER A 694 -2.17 -9.72 -7.87
CA SER A 694 -1.87 -10.34 -9.16
C SER A 694 -2.93 -9.92 -10.19
N GLU A 695 -2.60 -9.98 -11.48
CA GLU A 695 -3.49 -9.66 -12.61
C GLU A 695 -4.75 -10.56 -12.63
N GLU A 696 -4.63 -11.78 -12.12
CA GLU A 696 -5.74 -12.71 -11.94
C GLU A 696 -6.63 -12.38 -10.72
N GLY A 697 -6.31 -11.33 -9.97
CA GLY A 697 -6.90 -11.01 -8.67
C GLY A 697 -6.09 -11.62 -7.51
N PRO A 698 -6.61 -11.56 -6.26
CA PRO A 698 -5.84 -11.97 -5.08
C PRO A 698 -5.28 -13.40 -5.18
N ALA A 699 -3.95 -13.48 -5.11
CA ALA A 699 -3.18 -14.73 -5.04
C ALA A 699 -2.98 -15.15 -3.58
N GLU A 700 -2.87 -16.46 -3.35
CA GLU A 700 -2.56 -17.02 -2.03
C GLU A 700 -1.06 -16.91 -1.76
N ALA A 701 -0.68 -16.39 -0.61
CA ALA A 701 0.71 -16.19 -0.23
C ALA A 701 0.95 -16.56 1.24
N PRO A 702 2.16 -16.98 1.64
CA PRO A 702 2.53 -17.07 3.06
C PRO A 702 2.68 -15.67 3.65
N LEU A 703 2.39 -15.50 4.94
CA LEU A 703 2.58 -14.24 5.68
C LEU A 703 3.97 -13.63 5.41
N LEU A 704 5.02 -14.44 5.53
CA LEU A 704 6.41 -14.10 5.18
C LEU A 704 6.90 -15.06 4.10
N ALA A 705 7.51 -14.52 3.04
CA ALA A 705 7.83 -15.30 1.84
C ALA A 705 9.02 -16.23 2.05
N THR A 706 10.06 -15.75 2.73
CA THR A 706 11.29 -16.53 2.98
C THR A 706 11.47 -16.86 4.47
N PRO A 707 12.14 -17.97 4.81
CA PRO A 707 12.61 -18.20 6.19
C PRO A 707 13.61 -17.14 6.67
N GLU A 708 14.27 -16.43 5.76
CA GLU A 708 15.12 -15.26 6.04
C GLU A 708 14.29 -14.09 6.57
N ASP A 709 13.16 -13.76 5.93
CA ASP A 709 12.18 -12.79 6.45
C ASP A 709 11.67 -13.23 7.83
N GLU A 710 11.35 -14.51 7.98
CA GLU A 710 10.84 -15.11 9.22
C GLU A 710 11.84 -14.95 10.37
N LEU A 711 13.11 -15.28 10.14
CA LEU A 711 14.20 -15.06 11.09
C LEU A 711 14.38 -13.55 11.38
N ALA A 712 14.42 -12.71 10.36
CA ALA A 712 14.67 -11.28 10.53
C ALA A 712 13.54 -10.59 11.33
N VAL A 713 12.28 -10.94 11.07
CA VAL A 713 11.12 -10.45 11.83
C VAL A 713 11.16 -10.99 13.27
N VAL A 714 11.30 -12.30 13.49
CA VAL A 714 11.25 -12.91 14.83
C VAL A 714 12.34 -12.39 15.77
N TYR A 715 13.55 -12.16 15.26
CA TYR A 715 14.70 -11.69 16.04
C TYR A 715 15.00 -10.19 15.93
N ALA A 716 14.15 -9.43 15.22
CA ALA A 716 14.34 -8.00 14.95
C ALA A 716 15.73 -7.67 14.36
N LEU A 717 16.10 -8.42 13.31
CA LEU A 717 17.27 -8.18 12.48
C LEU A 717 16.93 -7.15 11.38
N PRO A 718 17.93 -6.50 10.76
CA PRO A 718 17.69 -5.66 9.59
C PRO A 718 17.08 -6.49 8.43
N LEU A 719 15.84 -6.19 8.06
CA LEU A 719 15.21 -6.70 6.85
C LEU A 719 15.90 -6.10 5.63
N ASP A 720 16.68 -6.93 4.92
CA ASP A 720 17.43 -6.62 3.70
C ASP A 720 17.90 -5.13 3.60
N PRO A 721 19.09 -4.81 4.14
CA PRO A 721 19.60 -3.44 4.13
C PRO A 721 20.01 -2.91 2.75
N LEU A 722 20.08 -3.77 1.73
CA LEU A 722 20.57 -3.42 0.39
C LEU A 722 19.45 -3.15 -0.62
N GLY A 723 18.25 -3.71 -0.41
CA GLY A 723 17.13 -3.57 -1.34
C GLY A 723 17.13 -4.59 -2.47
N LEU A 724 17.57 -5.82 -2.19
CA LEU A 724 17.73 -6.95 -3.11
C LEU A 724 16.48 -7.85 -3.23
#